data_AF-E2AIQ4-F1
#
_entry.id   AF-E2AIQ4-F1
#
_cell.length_a   1.000
_cell.length_b   1.000
_cell.length_c   1.000
_cell.angle_alpha   90.00
_cell.angle_beta   90.00
_cell.angle_gamma   90.00
#
_symmetry.space_group_name_H-M   'P 1'
#
loop_
_entity.id
_entity.type
_entity.pdbx_description
1 polymer ?
#
loop_
_entity_poly.entity_id
_entity_poly.type
_entity_poly.pdbx_seq_one_letter_code
_entity_poly.pdbx_strand_id
1 'polypeptide(L)'
;MGTGLLGPDRVINPVYQQRQQSDVLLVNVICRRRRRSRGLFFSHPIRPRKSDQAGIDGVGEHRREHCVPESERRPRSVDYRKLRSTGNQSRVTTTGWRLISKLQTASCPKESAGAPCDGRKVGGGDSNKGKSKKWRKILQFPHISQCIGLKDKLDIRYGYVVDQQPIGRLLFRQFCQDKKPAYHRYNLFLDAIEKYEIELDENRIERAKELFEQYLRESSEVVDILNDSLISQCEERLSTGGKELFVEVAQTVKNFLASEPFSAFLNSFYFYRYLQWKWLEAQPVTYKTFRMYRVLGKGGFGEVCACQVRATGKMYACKKLEKKRIKKRKGESMVLIEKNILQKINSKFVVSLAYAYETKDALCLVLTIMNGGDLKFHIYNMGGDPGFDINRARFYAAEVVCGLEHLHLQGIVYRDCKPENILLDDHGHVRISDLGLAVEITEGDMVRGRVGTVGYMAPEVIDNEKYTFSPDWFSFGCLLYEMIEGQAPFRARKEKVKREEVDRRVKEDQERYSPKFSEDARSLCQQLLKKSPKNRLGCKCGRHGAKEVKLHGFFQCLNWKRVEAGMWEPPFVPDPRAVYAKDVLDIEQFSTVKGVNLDATDDTFYSKFNTGSVSIPWQNEMIETECFKELNVLGPNNTPTPDLLVNHTPPNNEDRGCFPFRRKRKQSARTREVPLSECYLQELSQTQSSEMPAS
;
A
#
# COMPACT_ATOMS: atom_id res chain seq x y z
N MET A 1 1.48 -59.01 22.40
CA MET A 1 2.30 -57.97 23.07
C MET A 1 2.87 -57.08 21.97
N GLY A 2 2.80 -55.74 21.98
CA GLY A 2 2.12 -54.81 22.88
C GLY A 2 2.77 -53.41 22.80
N THR A 3 1.98 -52.36 22.55
CA THR A 3 2.33 -50.91 22.60
C THR A 3 3.45 -50.41 21.64
N GLY A 4 3.47 -49.16 21.15
CA GLY A 4 2.53 -48.03 21.27
C GLY A 4 3.26 -46.66 21.20
N LEU A 5 2.54 -45.59 20.82
CA LEU A 5 2.95 -44.16 20.79
C LEU A 5 3.86 -43.72 19.61
N LEU A 6 3.77 -42.51 19.05
CA LEU A 6 2.70 -41.50 18.96
C LEU A 6 3.06 -40.58 17.76
N GLY A 7 2.12 -40.29 16.85
CA GLY A 7 2.32 -39.32 15.76
C GLY A 7 1.60 -38.00 16.05
N PRO A 8 2.11 -36.82 15.64
CA PRO A 8 1.43 -35.55 15.86
C PRO A 8 0.22 -35.40 14.92
N ASP A 9 -0.92 -35.02 15.49
CA ASP A 9 -2.22 -35.00 14.82
C ASP A 9 -2.32 -34.03 13.65
N ARG A 10 -2.93 -34.53 12.56
CA ARG A 10 -3.46 -33.68 11.48
C ARG A 10 -4.74 -33.00 11.98
N VAL A 11 -4.69 -31.70 12.22
CA VAL A 11 -5.90 -30.90 12.47
C VAL A 11 -6.71 -30.76 11.17
N ILE A 12 -7.58 -31.73 10.93
CA ILE A 12 -8.63 -31.68 9.92
C ILE A 12 -9.62 -30.58 10.33
N ASN A 13 -9.90 -29.63 9.44
CA ASN A 13 -10.76 -28.47 9.74
C ASN A 13 -12.07 -28.54 8.92
N PRO A 14 -13.15 -29.14 9.46
CA PRO A 14 -14.39 -29.41 8.71
C PRO A 14 -15.32 -28.19 8.53
N VAL A 15 -14.89 -26.97 8.84
CA VAL A 15 -15.80 -25.80 8.99
C VAL A 15 -16.02 -25.01 7.68
N TYR A 16 -15.33 -25.35 6.57
CA TYR A 16 -15.48 -24.61 5.30
C TYR A 16 -16.81 -24.87 4.55
N GLN A 17 -17.57 -25.93 4.88
CA GLN A 17 -18.85 -26.23 4.22
C GLN A 17 -20.04 -25.36 4.69
N GLN A 18 -19.98 -24.73 5.86
CA GLN A 18 -21.11 -23.91 6.37
C GLN A 18 -21.06 -22.42 5.95
N ARG A 19 -20.05 -21.99 5.18
CA ARG A 19 -19.78 -20.56 4.95
C ARG A 19 -20.67 -19.84 3.91
N GLN A 20 -21.77 -20.43 3.43
CA GLN A 20 -22.81 -19.73 2.67
C GLN A 20 -24.27 -20.11 3.03
N GLN A 21 -24.51 -20.89 4.08
CA GLN A 21 -25.87 -21.35 4.42
C GLN A 21 -26.73 -20.29 5.16
N SER A 22 -26.13 -19.18 5.60
CA SER A 22 -26.78 -18.19 6.48
C SER A 22 -27.51 -17.03 5.76
N ASP A 23 -27.10 -16.67 4.54
CA ASP A 23 -27.55 -15.43 3.87
C ASP A 23 -28.61 -15.65 2.76
N VAL A 24 -29.11 -16.87 2.58
CA VAL A 24 -30.14 -17.21 1.56
C VAL A 24 -31.47 -17.68 2.17
N LEU A 25 -31.50 -18.06 3.46
CA LEU A 25 -32.71 -18.61 4.10
C LEU A 25 -33.49 -17.66 5.02
N LEU A 26 -32.98 -16.45 5.31
CA LEU A 26 -33.68 -15.47 6.17
C LEU A 26 -34.42 -14.34 5.41
N VAL A 27 -34.58 -14.46 4.09
CA VAL A 27 -35.30 -13.46 3.25
C VAL A 27 -36.72 -13.90 2.88
N ASN A 28 -37.06 -15.20 2.97
CA ASN A 28 -38.32 -15.75 2.45
C ASN A 28 -39.40 -16.15 3.47
N VAL A 29 -39.23 -15.88 4.78
CA VAL A 29 -40.22 -16.26 5.82
C VAL A 29 -40.89 -15.06 6.52
N ILE A 30 -40.31 -13.86 6.47
CA ILE A 30 -40.83 -12.65 7.17
C ILE A 30 -41.51 -11.66 6.20
N CYS A 31 -42.19 -12.16 5.14
CA CYS A 31 -42.97 -11.33 4.22
C CYS A 31 -44.40 -11.83 3.93
N ARG A 32 -44.92 -12.79 4.72
CA ARG A 32 -46.28 -13.34 4.55
C ARG A 32 -47.18 -13.38 5.79
N ARG A 33 -46.77 -12.84 6.95
CA ARG A 33 -47.63 -12.74 8.14
C ARG A 33 -47.42 -11.45 8.94
N ARG A 34 -48.17 -10.39 8.58
CA ARG A 34 -48.91 -9.45 9.47
C ARG A 34 -49.23 -8.12 8.76
N ARG A 35 -50.47 -7.99 8.27
CA ARG A 35 -51.34 -6.81 8.48
C ARG A 35 -52.75 -7.11 7.93
N ARG A 36 -53.54 -7.80 8.77
CA ARG A 36 -55.00 -7.73 8.76
C ARG A 36 -55.44 -7.05 10.06
N SER A 37 -56.62 -6.43 10.00
CA SER A 37 -57.44 -5.86 11.09
C SER A 37 -57.14 -4.45 11.62
N ARG A 38 -58.21 -3.64 11.62
CA ARG A 38 -58.48 -2.33 12.27
C ARG A 38 -57.69 -1.13 11.66
N GLY A 39 -58.31 -0.07 11.13
CA GLY A 39 -59.66 0.51 11.31
C GLY A 39 -59.59 1.64 12.36
N LEU A 40 -60.12 2.86 12.18
CA LEU A 40 -61.32 3.32 11.45
C LEU A 40 -61.27 4.84 11.10
N PHE A 41 -62.26 5.30 10.29
CA PHE A 41 -62.78 6.68 10.13
C PHE A 41 -61.90 7.76 9.44
N PHE A 42 -62.42 8.72 8.64
CA PHE A 42 -63.82 9.09 8.25
C PHE A 42 -63.86 9.68 6.80
N SER A 43 -65.00 9.56 6.09
CA SER A 43 -65.64 10.43 5.04
C SER A 43 -64.83 11.43 4.16
N HIS A 44 -65.17 11.77 2.90
CA HIS A 44 -65.99 11.23 1.79
C HIS A 44 -65.69 12.07 0.48
N PRO A 45 -66.29 11.84 -0.71
CA PRO A 45 -65.57 11.98 -2.00
C PRO A 45 -66.00 13.13 -2.94
N ILE A 46 -65.19 13.38 -3.99
CA ILE A 46 -65.63 14.01 -5.27
C ILE A 46 -65.13 13.19 -6.47
N ARG A 47 -65.93 13.17 -7.56
CA ARG A 47 -65.83 12.33 -8.76
C ARG A 47 -64.85 12.85 -9.85
N PRO A 48 -64.48 12.02 -10.85
CA PRO A 48 -63.50 12.34 -11.89
C PRO A 48 -64.11 13.02 -13.13
N ARG A 49 -63.24 13.49 -14.04
CA ARG A 49 -63.59 13.81 -15.43
C ARG A 49 -62.68 13.08 -16.44
N LYS A 50 -63.32 12.42 -17.41
CA LYS A 50 -62.80 12.23 -18.79
C LYS A 50 -62.88 13.59 -19.51
N SER A 51 -62.39 13.84 -20.72
CA SER A 51 -61.82 13.05 -21.82
C SER A 51 -61.00 14.03 -22.69
N ASP A 52 -60.29 13.55 -23.71
CA ASP A 52 -60.61 13.87 -25.12
C ASP A 52 -59.56 13.29 -26.08
N GLN A 53 -59.94 13.17 -27.35
CA GLN A 53 -59.38 12.20 -28.30
C GLN A 53 -59.48 12.73 -29.75
N ALA A 54 -58.33 12.82 -30.41
CA ALA A 54 -58.15 12.91 -31.88
C ALA A 54 -56.63 12.78 -32.17
N GLY A 55 -56.14 12.17 -33.25
CA GLY A 55 -56.80 11.48 -34.37
C GLY A 55 -56.12 11.79 -35.72
N ILE A 56 -55.97 10.76 -36.58
CA ILE A 56 -55.71 10.82 -38.04
C ILE A 56 -54.23 10.95 -38.52
N ASP A 57 -53.59 9.78 -38.72
CA ASP A 57 -53.18 9.14 -40.01
C ASP A 57 -52.56 9.90 -41.21
N GLY A 58 -51.67 9.18 -41.92
CA GLY A 58 -51.12 9.46 -43.28
C GLY A 58 -49.58 9.49 -43.32
N VAL A 59 -48.78 8.44 -43.62
CA VAL A 59 -48.70 7.43 -44.72
C VAL A 59 -47.97 7.91 -46.00
N GLY A 60 -46.84 7.24 -46.30
CA GLY A 60 -46.18 7.16 -47.62
C GLY A 60 -45.10 8.22 -47.95
N GLU A 61 -44.09 7.96 -48.80
CA GLU A 61 -43.47 6.69 -49.24
C GLU A 61 -42.09 6.96 -49.92
N HIS A 62 -41.26 5.92 -50.06
CA HIS A 62 -40.05 5.75 -50.90
C HIS A 62 -39.38 6.91 -51.70
N ARG A 63 -38.04 6.98 -51.62
CA ARG A 63 -37.14 6.54 -52.74
C ARG A 63 -35.65 6.39 -52.37
N ARG A 64 -34.92 5.66 -53.24
CA ARG A 64 -33.46 5.38 -53.25
C ARG A 64 -32.72 6.53 -54.00
N GLU A 65 -31.41 6.59 -54.27
CA GLU A 65 -30.31 5.60 -54.37
C GLU A 65 -28.93 6.35 -54.45
N HIS A 66 -27.82 5.62 -54.65
CA HIS A 66 -26.46 6.05 -55.09
C HIS A 66 -25.33 6.43 -54.10
N CYS A 67 -24.09 6.32 -54.63
CA CYS A 67 -22.83 6.04 -53.92
C CYS A 67 -21.69 7.02 -54.30
N VAL A 68 -20.81 7.35 -53.33
CA VAL A 68 -19.31 7.24 -53.32
C VAL A 68 -18.49 7.73 -54.56
N PRO A 69 -17.28 8.33 -54.43
CA PRO A 69 -16.62 9.13 -53.36
C PRO A 69 -15.98 10.46 -53.90
N GLU A 70 -15.34 11.29 -53.05
CA GLU A 70 -13.99 11.81 -53.38
C GLU A 70 -13.16 12.39 -52.21
N SER A 71 -11.90 12.64 -52.56
CA SER A 71 -10.64 12.94 -51.89
C SER A 71 -10.53 14.09 -50.85
N GLU A 72 -9.52 13.90 -49.98
CA GLU A 72 -8.58 14.88 -49.41
C GLU A 72 -9.02 16.33 -49.08
N ARG A 73 -8.93 16.68 -47.78
CA ARG A 73 -8.35 17.96 -47.31
C ARG A 73 -8.06 17.93 -45.79
N ARG A 74 -6.79 18.14 -45.40
CA ARG A 74 -6.46 18.74 -44.09
C ARG A 74 -6.76 20.25 -44.19
N PRO A 75 -7.12 20.95 -43.09
CA PRO A 75 -6.06 21.67 -42.37
C PRO A 75 -6.23 21.85 -40.85
N ARG A 76 -5.07 21.94 -40.19
CA ARG A 76 -4.67 22.85 -39.09
C ARG A 76 -5.61 23.09 -37.89
N SER A 77 -5.06 22.70 -36.73
CA SER A 77 -5.11 23.40 -35.44
C SER A 77 -5.66 24.83 -35.40
N VAL A 78 -6.56 25.12 -34.47
CA VAL A 78 -6.88 26.47 -34.01
C VAL A 78 -6.86 26.54 -32.49
N ASP A 79 -6.02 27.43 -31.96
CA ASP A 79 -5.94 27.81 -30.55
C ASP A 79 -6.97 28.93 -30.26
N TYR A 80 -7.60 28.91 -29.07
CA TYR A 80 -8.52 29.98 -28.65
C TYR A 80 -8.35 30.33 -27.17
N ARG A 81 -7.59 31.41 -26.92
CA ARG A 81 -7.67 32.24 -25.71
C ARG A 81 -8.17 33.65 -26.08
N LYS A 82 -8.99 34.24 -25.19
CA LYS A 82 -9.57 35.61 -25.26
C LYS A 82 -10.62 35.78 -26.38
N LEU A 83 -11.65 36.65 -26.30
CA LEU A 83 -12.21 37.50 -25.23
C LEU A 83 -13.70 37.04 -24.99
N ARG A 84 -14.62 37.69 -24.25
CA ARG A 84 -14.64 38.92 -23.41
C ARG A 84 -15.69 38.77 -22.28
N SER A 85 -15.68 39.71 -21.35
CA SER A 85 -16.71 39.98 -20.34
C SER A 85 -18.03 40.54 -20.92
N THR A 86 -19.16 40.10 -20.37
CA THR A 86 -20.30 40.96 -19.99
C THR A 86 -20.84 40.47 -18.65
N GLY A 87 -21.22 41.40 -17.77
CA GLY A 87 -21.65 41.07 -16.41
C GLY A 87 -23.16 41.14 -16.24
N ASN A 88 -23.67 40.50 -15.20
CA ASN A 88 -24.83 41.03 -14.50
C ASN A 88 -24.78 40.68 -13.00
N GLN A 89 -25.02 41.67 -12.14
CA GLN A 89 -25.10 41.48 -10.70
C GLN A 89 -26.56 41.28 -10.29
N SER A 90 -26.86 40.25 -9.49
CA SER A 90 -28.01 40.28 -8.59
C SER A 90 -27.71 39.48 -7.32
N ARG A 91 -27.96 40.09 -6.17
CA ARG A 91 -27.71 39.53 -4.83
C ARG A 91 -28.71 38.42 -4.51
N VAL A 92 -28.26 37.36 -3.83
CA VAL A 92 -29.09 36.60 -2.90
C VAL A 92 -28.41 36.58 -1.53
N THR A 93 -29.18 36.77 -0.47
CA THR A 93 -28.73 37.22 0.85
C THR A 93 -28.37 36.09 1.81
N THR A 94 -27.46 36.41 2.73
CA THR A 94 -26.82 35.50 3.69
C THR A 94 -27.72 35.10 4.88
N THR A 95 -28.79 34.34 4.66
CA THR A 95 -29.62 33.79 5.75
C THR A 95 -30.30 32.47 5.38
N GLY A 96 -29.62 31.34 5.64
CA GLY A 96 -30.19 30.01 5.36
C GLY A 96 -29.47 28.78 5.95
N TRP A 97 -28.28 28.93 6.54
CA TRP A 97 -27.41 27.79 6.92
C TRP A 97 -27.02 27.74 8.41
N ARG A 98 -27.90 28.20 9.32
CA ARG A 98 -27.68 28.11 10.79
C ARG A 98 -28.75 27.33 11.57
N LEU A 99 -29.73 26.71 10.90
CA LEU A 99 -30.85 26.03 11.57
C LEU A 99 -30.91 24.49 11.39
N ILE A 100 -29.97 23.88 10.66
CA ILE A 100 -29.85 22.41 10.54
C ILE A 100 -28.54 21.92 11.20
N SER A 101 -28.34 22.34 12.45
CA SER A 101 -27.19 21.94 13.28
C SER A 101 -27.57 21.64 14.74
N LYS A 102 -28.86 21.66 15.09
CA LYS A 102 -29.34 21.53 16.49
C LYS A 102 -30.31 20.37 16.75
N LEU A 103 -30.62 19.53 15.76
CA LEU A 103 -31.54 18.39 15.91
C LEU A 103 -30.98 17.09 15.33
N GLN A 104 -29.87 16.59 15.89
CA GLN A 104 -29.43 15.19 15.77
C GLN A 104 -28.32 14.85 16.80
N THR A 105 -28.67 14.92 18.09
CA THR A 105 -27.83 14.41 19.19
C THR A 105 -28.65 13.58 20.17
N ALA A 106 -29.05 12.38 19.73
CA ALA A 106 -29.56 11.33 20.59
C ALA A 106 -28.87 10.00 20.23
N SER A 107 -28.55 9.20 21.25
CA SER A 107 -27.93 7.86 21.16
C SER A 107 -26.58 7.74 20.42
N CYS A 108 -25.53 8.40 20.93
CA CYS A 108 -24.16 7.85 20.91
C CYS A 108 -23.30 8.48 22.03
N PRO A 109 -22.43 7.73 22.74
CA PRO A 109 -21.56 8.31 23.78
C PRO A 109 -20.57 9.33 23.21
N LYS A 110 -20.35 10.43 23.94
CA LYS A 110 -19.53 11.57 23.50
C LYS A 110 -18.02 11.28 23.59
N GLU A 111 -17.38 10.88 22.49
CA GLU A 111 -15.96 11.17 22.25
C GLU A 111 -15.71 11.61 20.80
N SER A 112 -14.96 12.71 20.63
CA SER A 112 -14.57 13.34 19.35
C SER A 112 -15.69 13.68 18.35
N ALA A 113 -16.04 14.97 18.27
CA ALA A 113 -16.87 15.51 17.19
C ALA A 113 -16.16 15.38 15.83
N GLY A 114 -16.86 14.85 14.83
CA GLY A 114 -16.36 14.75 13.46
C GLY A 114 -16.22 16.12 12.80
N ALA A 115 -15.04 16.41 12.25
CA ALA A 115 -14.84 17.54 11.35
C ALA A 115 -15.26 17.15 9.92
N PRO A 116 -15.83 18.06 9.10
CA PRO A 116 -16.13 17.76 7.71
C PRO A 116 -14.84 17.49 6.93
N CYS A 117 -14.85 16.45 6.09
CA CYS A 117 -13.83 16.21 5.09
C CYS A 117 -14.06 17.11 3.86
N ASP A 118 -13.99 18.42 4.09
CA ASP A 118 -13.66 19.34 3.01
C ASP A 118 -12.14 19.28 2.77
N GLY A 119 -11.70 19.36 1.52
CA GLY A 119 -10.33 19.08 1.08
C GLY A 119 -9.31 20.13 1.52
N ARG A 120 -9.06 20.25 2.84
CA ARG A 120 -8.05 21.15 3.40
C ARG A 120 -6.65 20.66 3.06
N LYS A 121 -6.20 21.12 1.89
CA LYS A 121 -4.89 20.95 1.27
C LYS A 121 -3.71 21.01 2.23
N VAL A 122 -2.63 20.39 1.77
CA VAL A 122 -1.22 20.78 2.03
C VAL A 122 -0.93 22.15 1.39
N GLY A 123 -1.74 23.18 1.69
CA GLY A 123 -1.78 24.41 0.88
C GLY A 123 -2.65 25.52 1.48
N GLY A 124 -2.71 25.60 2.81
CA GLY A 124 -3.43 26.65 3.52
C GLY A 124 -2.89 26.87 4.95
N GLY A 125 -1.88 27.72 5.09
CA GLY A 125 -1.48 28.38 6.35
C GLY A 125 -0.98 27.52 7.52
N ASP A 126 -1.12 26.19 7.50
CA ASP A 126 -0.60 25.33 8.57
C ASP A 126 0.90 25.08 8.38
N SER A 127 1.71 25.95 8.99
CA SER A 127 3.18 25.92 8.94
C SER A 127 3.82 24.60 9.39
N ASN A 128 3.02 23.70 9.98
CA ASN A 128 3.44 22.45 10.57
C ASN A 128 3.01 21.21 9.75
N LYS A 129 2.49 21.38 8.52
CA LYS A 129 2.06 20.28 7.61
C LYS A 129 1.13 19.23 8.29
N GLY A 130 0.20 19.65 9.15
CA GLY A 130 -0.69 18.75 9.90
C GLY A 130 -0.10 18.10 11.17
N LYS A 131 1.23 18.20 11.40
CA LYS A 131 1.89 17.73 12.63
C LYS A 131 1.26 18.38 13.87
N SER A 132 1.14 17.63 14.96
CA SER A 132 0.73 18.18 16.27
C SER A 132 1.65 19.29 16.72
N LYS A 133 1.13 20.38 17.32
CA LYS A 133 1.95 21.45 17.94
C LYS A 133 2.93 20.94 19.02
N LYS A 134 2.80 19.70 19.47
CA LYS A 134 3.68 19.03 20.45
C LYS A 134 4.54 17.91 19.83
N TRP A 135 4.64 17.81 18.50
CA TRP A 135 5.27 16.66 17.83
C TRP A 135 6.73 16.41 18.22
N ARG A 136 7.57 17.46 18.32
CA ARG A 136 8.95 17.36 18.81
C ARG A 136 9.07 16.80 20.25
N LYS A 137 8.01 16.91 21.06
CA LYS A 137 7.92 16.27 22.38
C LYS A 137 7.45 14.82 22.30
N ILE A 138 6.62 14.47 21.31
CA ILE A 138 6.17 13.09 21.07
C ILE A 138 7.33 12.23 20.54
N LEU A 139 8.13 12.79 19.63
CA LEU A 139 9.31 12.18 19.03
C LEU A 139 10.62 12.68 19.67
N GLN A 140 10.60 13.13 20.93
CA GLN A 140 11.82 13.49 21.64
C GLN A 140 12.69 12.24 21.83
N PHE A 141 13.93 12.28 21.32
CA PHE A 141 14.90 11.22 21.52
C PHE A 141 15.13 10.94 23.02
N PRO A 142 15.31 9.67 23.38
CA PRO A 142 15.81 9.29 24.69
C PRO A 142 17.31 9.58 24.81
N HIS A 143 17.82 9.59 26.04
CA HIS A 143 19.25 9.49 26.31
C HIS A 143 19.80 8.15 25.80
N ILE A 144 21.00 8.15 25.23
CA ILE A 144 21.60 6.96 24.59
C ILE A 144 21.70 5.76 25.53
N SER A 145 21.88 5.98 26.84
CA SER A 145 21.90 4.90 27.84
C SER A 145 20.60 4.09 27.91
N GLN A 146 19.47 4.62 27.43
CA GLN A 146 18.19 3.89 27.33
C GLN A 146 18.07 3.04 26.06
N CYS A 147 19.04 3.14 25.13
CA CYS A 147 18.98 2.53 23.79
C CYS A 147 20.14 1.57 23.49
N ILE A 148 21.29 1.68 24.15
CA ILE A 148 22.49 0.88 23.82
C ILE A 148 22.17 -0.63 23.83
N GLY A 149 21.47 -1.12 24.86
CA GLY A 149 21.03 -2.53 24.94
C GLY A 149 19.96 -2.98 23.93
N LEU A 150 19.66 -2.16 22.90
CA LEU A 150 18.95 -2.60 21.70
C LEU A 150 19.91 -3.28 20.69
N LYS A 151 21.23 -3.00 20.76
CA LYS A 151 22.27 -3.64 19.91
C LYS A 151 22.13 -5.16 19.92
N ASP A 152 21.93 -5.74 21.10
CA ASP A 152 21.86 -7.19 21.34
C ASP A 152 20.50 -7.82 20.96
N LYS A 153 19.51 -7.00 20.57
CA LYS A 153 18.13 -7.42 20.26
C LYS A 153 17.74 -7.19 18.81
N LEU A 154 18.59 -6.52 18.05
CA LEU A 154 18.36 -6.16 16.66
C LEU A 154 19.23 -7.00 15.74
N ASP A 155 18.76 -7.23 14.52
CA ASP A 155 19.65 -7.65 13.44
C ASP A 155 20.55 -6.45 13.08
N ILE A 156 21.85 -6.60 13.32
CA ILE A 156 22.87 -5.57 13.06
C ILE A 156 23.75 -5.92 11.86
N ARG A 157 23.30 -6.79 10.94
CA ARG A 157 24.00 -7.06 9.68
C ARG A 157 23.81 -5.92 8.68
N TYR A 158 24.82 -5.67 7.84
CA TYR A 158 24.76 -4.65 6.77
C TYR A 158 23.50 -4.80 5.90
N GLY A 159 23.22 -6.02 5.44
CA GLY A 159 22.06 -6.31 4.59
C GLY A 159 20.69 -6.11 5.26
N TYR A 160 20.64 -5.90 6.58
CA TYR A 160 19.46 -5.43 7.29
C TYR A 160 19.53 -3.90 7.48
N VAL A 161 20.57 -3.42 8.18
CA VAL A 161 20.68 -2.02 8.62
C VAL A 161 20.82 -1.04 7.45
N VAL A 162 21.58 -1.39 6.41
CA VAL A 162 21.91 -0.48 5.30
C VAL A 162 21.08 -0.77 4.05
N ASP A 163 20.90 -2.04 3.67
CA ASP A 163 20.13 -2.35 2.44
C ASP A 163 18.60 -2.28 2.66
N GLN A 164 18.08 -2.63 3.85
CA GLN A 164 16.63 -2.71 4.09
C GLN A 164 16.04 -1.56 4.90
N GLN A 165 16.73 -1.06 5.93
CA GLN A 165 16.19 -0.05 6.85
C GLN A 165 16.47 1.38 6.31
N PRO A 166 15.45 2.16 5.90
CA PRO A 166 15.66 3.47 5.25
C PRO A 166 16.48 4.48 6.09
N ILE A 167 16.24 4.55 7.40
CA ILE A 167 17.01 5.45 8.28
C ILE A 167 18.43 4.93 8.50
N GLY A 168 18.62 3.60 8.53
CA GLY A 168 19.95 3.01 8.63
C GLY A 168 20.80 3.27 7.38
N ARG A 169 20.23 3.14 6.16
CA ARG A 169 20.87 3.57 4.90
C ARG A 169 21.32 5.02 4.95
N LEU A 170 20.45 5.93 5.39
CA LEU A 170 20.76 7.37 5.47
C LEU A 170 21.88 7.67 6.48
N LEU A 171 21.83 7.07 7.67
CA LEU A 171 22.85 7.30 8.72
C LEU A 171 24.20 6.69 8.36
N PHE A 172 24.25 5.53 7.69
CA PHE A 172 25.49 4.96 7.17
C PHE A 172 26.11 5.84 6.09
N ARG A 173 25.30 6.33 5.13
CA ARG A 173 25.78 7.24 4.08
C ARG A 173 26.27 8.56 4.64
N GLN A 174 25.59 9.10 5.67
CA GLN A 174 26.02 10.29 6.38
C GLN A 174 27.36 10.06 7.11
N PHE A 175 27.53 8.93 7.80
CA PHE A 175 28.82 8.56 8.41
C PHE A 175 29.97 8.49 7.38
N CYS A 176 29.73 7.83 6.23
CA CYS A 176 30.72 7.79 5.14
C CYS A 176 31.04 9.21 4.63
N GLN A 177 30.05 10.10 4.50
CA GLN A 177 30.26 11.47 4.04
C GLN A 177 31.05 12.31 5.06
N ASP A 178 30.64 12.29 6.33
CA ASP A 178 31.09 13.22 7.36
C ASP A 178 32.37 12.78 8.09
N LYS A 179 32.68 11.47 8.13
CA LYS A 179 33.81 10.92 8.91
C LYS A 179 34.78 10.04 8.10
N LYS A 180 34.35 9.47 6.98
CA LYS A 180 35.18 8.58 6.13
C LYS A 180 34.98 8.85 4.63
N PRO A 181 35.32 10.04 4.09
CA PRO A 181 35.04 10.40 2.70
C PRO A 181 35.55 9.40 1.65
N ALA A 182 36.66 8.71 1.92
CA ALA A 182 37.19 7.61 1.09
C ALA A 182 36.19 6.45 0.89
N TYR A 183 35.23 6.25 1.81
CA TYR A 183 34.15 5.27 1.67
C TYR A 183 32.88 5.87 1.00
N HIS A 184 32.80 7.19 0.83
CA HIS A 184 31.64 7.85 0.23
C HIS A 184 31.60 7.66 -1.30
N ARG A 185 32.74 7.61 -2.00
CA ARG A 185 32.81 7.32 -3.45
C ARG A 185 32.08 6.03 -3.85
N TYR A 186 32.20 4.96 -3.05
CA TYR A 186 31.48 3.70 -3.27
C TYR A 186 29.96 3.86 -3.18
N ASN A 187 29.50 4.73 -2.29
CA ASN A 187 28.08 5.06 -2.16
C ASN A 187 27.57 5.87 -3.37
N LEU A 188 28.40 6.74 -3.95
CA LEU A 188 28.09 7.48 -5.18
C LEU A 188 28.07 6.57 -6.42
N PHE A 189 29.02 5.64 -6.52
CA PHE A 189 29.05 4.62 -7.57
C PHE A 189 27.78 3.75 -7.58
N LEU A 190 27.33 3.28 -6.41
CA LEU A 190 26.07 2.53 -6.30
C LEU A 190 24.86 3.36 -6.73
N ASP A 191 24.80 4.66 -6.39
CA ASP A 191 23.74 5.56 -6.88
C ASP A 191 23.83 5.81 -8.40
N ALA A 192 25.03 5.80 -8.98
CA ALA A 192 25.23 5.91 -10.42
C ALA A 192 24.72 4.66 -11.16
N ILE A 193 24.91 3.47 -10.56
CA ILE A 193 24.37 2.19 -11.08
C ILE A 193 22.84 2.15 -10.93
N GLU A 194 22.28 2.56 -9.79
CA GLU A 194 20.83 2.66 -9.60
C GLU A 194 20.20 3.59 -10.66
N LYS A 195 20.88 4.67 -11.07
CA LYS A 195 20.47 5.55 -12.18
C LYS A 195 20.62 4.91 -13.57
N TYR A 196 21.66 4.10 -13.78
CA TYR A 196 21.89 3.39 -15.04
C TYR A 196 20.78 2.36 -15.34
N GLU A 197 20.34 1.61 -14.33
CA GLU A 197 19.31 0.57 -14.50
C GLU A 197 17.94 1.11 -14.95
N ILE A 198 17.62 2.36 -14.59
CA ILE A 198 16.35 3.04 -14.92
C ILE A 198 16.43 3.91 -16.19
N GLU A 199 17.62 4.08 -16.77
CA GLU A 199 17.83 4.88 -17.96
C GLU A 199 17.07 4.29 -19.18
N LEU A 200 16.71 5.14 -20.15
CA LEU A 200 16.13 4.71 -21.41
C LEU A 200 17.11 3.83 -22.20
N ASP A 201 16.61 2.84 -22.93
CA ASP A 201 17.46 1.89 -23.66
C ASP A 201 18.36 2.61 -24.69
N GLU A 202 17.85 3.70 -25.29
CA GLU A 202 18.55 4.59 -26.23
C GLU A 202 19.81 5.25 -25.63
N ASN A 203 19.71 5.74 -24.38
CA ASN A 203 20.78 6.48 -23.69
C ASN A 203 21.75 5.55 -22.94
N ARG A 204 21.37 4.28 -22.70
CA ARG A 204 22.06 3.42 -21.73
C ARG A 204 23.50 3.08 -22.14
N ILE A 205 23.83 2.99 -23.43
CA ILE A 205 25.20 2.71 -23.89
C ILE A 205 26.13 3.90 -23.59
N GLU A 206 25.67 5.14 -23.80
CA GLU A 206 26.43 6.33 -23.45
C GLU A 206 26.61 6.42 -21.92
N ARG A 207 25.52 6.24 -21.17
CA ARG A 207 25.55 6.24 -19.70
C ARG A 207 26.45 5.13 -19.11
N ALA A 208 26.58 3.97 -19.78
CA ALA A 208 27.52 2.92 -19.39
C ALA A 208 28.97 3.42 -19.47
N LYS A 209 29.34 4.07 -20.58
CA LYS A 209 30.69 4.58 -20.83
C LYS A 209 31.05 5.70 -19.86
N GLU A 210 30.15 6.66 -19.63
CA GLU A 210 30.34 7.71 -18.63
C GLU A 210 30.65 7.13 -17.23
N LEU A 211 29.86 6.14 -16.80
CA LEU A 211 29.99 5.51 -15.49
C LEU A 211 31.30 4.72 -15.39
N PHE A 212 31.67 3.98 -16.44
CA PHE A 212 32.93 3.25 -16.51
C PHE A 212 34.15 4.17 -16.42
N GLU A 213 34.21 5.22 -17.25
CA GLU A 213 35.31 6.20 -17.22
C GLU A 213 35.38 6.93 -15.88
N GLN A 214 34.24 7.32 -15.30
CA GLN A 214 34.20 8.05 -14.02
C GLN A 214 34.64 7.20 -12.81
N TYR A 215 34.35 5.90 -12.77
CA TYR A 215 34.52 5.09 -11.55
C TYR A 215 35.45 3.88 -11.68
N LEU A 216 35.80 3.43 -12.89
CA LEU A 216 36.52 2.16 -13.12
C LEU A 216 37.86 2.32 -13.85
N ARG A 217 38.15 3.50 -14.43
CA ARG A 217 39.40 3.76 -15.17
C ARG A 217 40.39 4.61 -14.35
N GLU A 218 40.49 5.91 -14.62
CA GLU A 218 41.40 6.83 -13.90
C GLU A 218 40.70 8.18 -13.61
N SER A 219 40.18 8.31 -12.40
CA SER A 219 39.46 9.49 -11.91
C SER A 219 39.63 9.62 -10.39
N SER A 220 39.36 10.80 -9.83
CA SER A 220 39.37 11.05 -8.38
C SER A 220 38.32 10.24 -7.59
N GLU A 221 37.36 9.61 -8.29
CA GLU A 221 36.27 8.83 -7.70
C GLU A 221 36.41 7.31 -7.91
N VAL A 222 37.54 6.84 -8.45
CA VAL A 222 37.77 5.42 -8.80
C VAL A 222 37.54 4.46 -7.63
N VAL A 223 36.89 3.34 -7.96
CA VAL A 223 36.58 2.21 -7.09
C VAL A 223 37.75 1.21 -7.10
N ASP A 224 38.73 1.46 -6.24
CA ASP A 224 40.01 0.74 -6.09
C ASP A 224 39.94 -0.65 -5.43
N ILE A 225 38.74 -1.14 -5.12
CA ILE A 225 38.49 -2.46 -4.51
C ILE A 225 38.13 -3.55 -5.54
N LEU A 226 38.07 -3.19 -6.82
CA LEU A 226 37.79 -4.10 -7.92
C LEU A 226 39.09 -4.65 -8.49
N ASN A 227 39.05 -5.89 -8.99
CA ASN A 227 40.19 -6.48 -9.68
C ASN A 227 40.11 -6.21 -11.19
N ASP A 228 41.27 -6.20 -11.85
CA ASP A 228 41.40 -5.90 -13.28
C ASP A 228 40.50 -6.80 -14.14
N SER A 229 40.33 -8.07 -13.75
CA SER A 229 39.49 -9.03 -14.48
C SER A 229 38.01 -8.64 -14.51
N LEU A 230 37.45 -8.16 -13.40
CA LEU A 230 36.07 -7.64 -13.35
C LEU A 230 35.92 -6.34 -14.13
N ILE A 231 36.95 -5.49 -14.13
CA ILE A 231 36.96 -4.24 -14.90
C ILE A 231 36.97 -4.57 -16.40
N SER A 232 37.87 -5.44 -16.88
CA SER A 232 37.90 -5.87 -18.29
C SER A 232 36.61 -6.56 -18.74
N GLN A 233 36.04 -7.46 -17.93
CA GLN A 233 34.74 -8.10 -18.23
C GLN A 233 33.59 -7.09 -18.34
N CYS A 234 33.64 -6.00 -17.57
CA CYS A 234 32.69 -4.90 -17.69
C CYS A 234 32.94 -4.09 -18.97
N GLU A 235 34.21 -3.79 -19.28
CA GLU A 235 34.64 -3.04 -20.46
C GLU A 235 34.20 -3.71 -21.78
N GLU A 236 34.48 -5.00 -21.92
CA GLU A 236 34.08 -5.83 -23.07
C GLU A 236 32.56 -5.78 -23.33
N ARG A 237 31.76 -5.58 -22.27
CA ARG A 237 30.30 -5.58 -22.30
C ARG A 237 29.68 -4.18 -22.37
N LEU A 238 30.44 -3.08 -22.32
CA LEU A 238 29.91 -1.70 -22.35
C LEU A 238 29.02 -1.44 -23.58
N SER A 239 29.42 -1.96 -24.73
CA SER A 239 28.70 -1.84 -26.01
C SER A 239 27.31 -2.48 -26.01
N THR A 240 27.04 -3.41 -25.08
CA THR A 240 25.76 -4.14 -25.01
C THR A 240 24.62 -3.30 -24.42
N GLY A 241 24.92 -2.29 -23.60
CA GLY A 241 23.91 -1.57 -22.82
C GLY A 241 23.04 -2.48 -21.93
N GLY A 242 23.56 -3.65 -21.53
CA GLY A 242 22.81 -4.66 -20.79
C GLY A 242 22.43 -4.20 -19.38
N LYS A 243 21.16 -4.40 -18.99
CA LYS A 243 20.65 -3.96 -17.66
C LYS A 243 21.45 -4.55 -16.49
N GLU A 244 21.95 -5.77 -16.65
CA GLU A 244 22.76 -6.49 -15.66
C GLU A 244 24.28 -6.27 -15.82
N LEU A 245 24.71 -5.22 -16.53
CA LEU A 245 26.14 -4.94 -16.82
C LEU A 245 26.99 -4.74 -15.56
N PHE A 246 26.48 -3.95 -14.59
CA PHE A 246 27.24 -3.57 -13.40
C PHE A 246 26.92 -4.40 -12.14
N VAL A 247 26.16 -5.50 -12.26
CA VAL A 247 25.67 -6.27 -11.10
C VAL A 247 26.82 -6.85 -10.26
N GLU A 248 27.83 -7.43 -10.91
CA GLU A 248 28.95 -8.07 -10.21
C GLU A 248 29.87 -7.04 -9.53
N VAL A 249 30.18 -5.92 -10.20
CA VAL A 249 30.94 -4.83 -9.58
C VAL A 249 30.15 -4.19 -8.43
N ALA A 250 28.84 -3.97 -8.57
CA ALA A 250 27.98 -3.49 -7.49
C ALA A 250 27.98 -4.44 -6.28
N GLN A 251 27.96 -5.75 -6.50
CA GLN A 251 28.00 -6.74 -5.43
C GLN A 251 29.36 -6.73 -4.71
N THR A 252 30.47 -6.62 -5.43
CA THR A 252 31.81 -6.48 -4.83
C THR A 252 31.91 -5.20 -3.99
N VAL A 253 31.36 -4.08 -4.47
CA VAL A 253 31.30 -2.82 -3.70
C VAL A 253 30.45 -2.96 -2.43
N LYS A 254 29.29 -3.63 -2.50
CA LYS A 254 28.46 -3.91 -1.30
C LYS A 254 29.17 -4.82 -0.31
N ASN A 255 29.89 -5.84 -0.79
CA ASN A 255 30.65 -6.75 0.07
C ASN A 255 31.76 -6.01 0.84
N PHE A 256 32.48 -5.09 0.17
CA PHE A 256 33.44 -4.21 0.82
C PHE A 256 32.76 -3.29 1.85
N LEU A 257 31.70 -2.57 1.47
CA LEU A 257 30.99 -1.68 2.40
C LEU A 257 30.46 -2.41 3.64
N ALA A 258 30.07 -3.69 3.51
CA ALA A 258 29.62 -4.54 4.61
C ALA A 258 30.73 -5.00 5.59
N SER A 259 32.01 -4.74 5.28
CA SER A 259 33.18 -5.14 6.06
C SER A 259 33.69 -4.02 7.00
N GLU A 260 34.93 -3.55 6.83
CA GLU A 260 35.55 -2.48 7.61
C GLU A 260 34.69 -1.20 7.69
N PRO A 261 34.10 -0.67 6.59
CA PRO A 261 33.31 0.56 6.65
C PRO A 261 32.08 0.43 7.56
N PHE A 262 31.40 -0.72 7.52
CA PHE A 262 30.25 -1.00 8.37
C PHE A 262 30.65 -1.29 9.81
N SER A 263 31.77 -1.99 10.05
CA SER A 263 32.35 -2.15 11.39
C SER A 263 32.68 -0.79 12.03
N ALA A 264 33.26 0.14 11.27
CA ALA A 264 33.53 1.49 11.72
C ALA A 264 32.23 2.28 12.02
N PHE A 265 31.18 2.10 11.20
CA PHE A 265 29.87 2.70 11.45
C PHE A 265 29.23 2.19 12.76
N LEU A 266 29.27 0.88 13.02
CA LEU A 266 28.74 0.28 14.26
C LEU A 266 29.42 0.84 15.52
N ASN A 267 30.67 1.29 15.38
CA ASN A 267 31.49 1.94 16.41
C ASN A 267 31.53 3.47 16.26
N SER A 268 30.40 4.10 15.89
CA SER A 268 30.27 5.56 15.77
C SER A 268 28.98 6.08 16.41
N PHE A 269 28.94 7.37 16.75
CA PHE A 269 27.70 7.97 17.25
C PHE A 269 26.54 7.94 16.23
N TYR A 270 26.80 7.72 14.94
CA TYR A 270 25.74 7.56 13.93
C TYR A 270 24.94 6.27 14.14
N PHE A 271 25.60 5.18 14.57
CA PHE A 271 24.89 3.97 14.95
C PHE A 271 24.13 4.16 16.28
N TYR A 272 24.66 4.93 17.22
CA TYR A 272 23.93 5.31 18.44
C TYR A 272 22.67 6.14 18.14
N ARG A 273 22.74 7.05 17.16
CA ARG A 273 21.58 7.76 16.63
C ARG A 273 20.60 6.81 15.93
N TYR A 274 21.07 5.79 15.22
CA TYR A 274 20.20 4.73 14.69
C TYR A 274 19.48 3.98 15.84
N LEU A 275 20.17 3.62 16.92
CA LEU A 275 19.53 2.99 18.10
C LEU A 275 18.47 3.89 18.75
N GLN A 276 18.68 5.21 18.83
CA GLN A 276 17.64 6.15 19.28
C GLN A 276 16.42 6.17 18.35
N TRP A 277 16.61 6.09 17.03
CA TRP A 277 15.52 5.96 16.06
C TRP A 277 14.76 4.64 16.23
N LYS A 278 15.47 3.51 16.42
CA LYS A 278 14.85 2.20 16.70
C LYS A 278 14.11 2.19 18.04
N TRP A 279 14.56 2.93 19.05
CA TRP A 279 13.85 3.12 20.31
C TRP A 279 12.55 3.93 20.14
N LEU A 280 12.56 4.96 19.29
CA LEU A 280 11.36 5.74 18.94
C LEU A 280 10.35 4.91 18.12
N GLU A 281 10.83 4.07 17.22
CA GLU A 281 10.03 3.09 16.47
C GLU A 281 9.33 2.13 17.44
N ALA A 282 10.07 1.54 18.38
CA ALA A 282 9.55 0.57 19.36
C ALA A 282 8.58 1.15 20.42
N GLN A 283 8.17 2.42 20.34
CA GLN A 283 7.24 3.01 21.31
C GLN A 283 5.81 2.47 21.15
N PRO A 284 5.07 2.22 22.26
CA PRO A 284 3.71 1.67 22.19
C PRO A 284 2.74 2.48 21.33
N VAL A 285 2.13 1.81 20.36
CA VAL A 285 1.10 2.38 19.47
C VAL A 285 -0.28 2.23 20.11
N THR A 286 -1.07 3.30 20.12
CA THR A 286 -2.43 3.28 20.67
C THR A 286 -3.36 4.16 19.82
N TYR A 287 -4.66 4.13 20.11
CA TYR A 287 -5.63 5.07 19.50
C TYR A 287 -5.22 6.55 19.65
N LYS A 288 -4.40 6.91 20.65
CA LYS A 288 -3.89 8.27 20.87
C LYS A 288 -2.81 8.68 19.86
N THR A 289 -2.19 7.73 19.17
CA THR A 289 -1.22 7.99 18.09
C THR A 289 -1.89 8.66 16.88
N PHE A 290 -3.19 8.39 16.67
CA PHE A 290 -3.91 8.79 15.45
C PHE A 290 -4.98 9.86 15.69
N ARG A 291 -5.36 10.57 14.62
CA ARG A 291 -6.66 11.24 14.46
C ARG A 291 -7.48 10.42 13.48
N MET A 292 -8.77 10.20 13.74
CA MET A 292 -9.66 9.47 12.85
C MET A 292 -10.52 10.43 12.03
N TYR A 293 -10.80 10.07 10.78
CA TYR A 293 -11.61 10.83 9.82
C TYR A 293 -12.71 9.92 9.22
N ARG A 294 -13.28 10.31 8.07
CA ARG A 294 -14.40 9.60 7.42
C ARG A 294 -14.10 8.13 7.14
N VAL A 295 -15.16 7.33 7.14
CA VAL A 295 -15.18 5.98 6.57
C VAL A 295 -14.91 6.07 5.06
N LEU A 296 -14.06 5.18 4.56
CA LEU A 296 -13.70 5.02 3.15
C LEU A 296 -14.42 3.80 2.54
N GLY A 297 -14.68 2.77 3.33
CA GLY A 297 -15.36 1.55 2.88
C GLY A 297 -15.65 0.58 4.01
N LYS A 298 -16.23 -0.58 3.69
CA LYS A 298 -16.49 -1.69 4.63
C LYS A 298 -16.01 -3.01 4.08
N GLY A 299 -15.41 -3.81 4.94
CA GLY A 299 -14.91 -5.16 4.66
C GLY A 299 -15.54 -6.19 5.58
N GLY A 300 -15.18 -7.47 5.42
CA GLY A 300 -15.87 -8.57 6.09
C GLY A 300 -15.98 -8.45 7.63
N PHE A 301 -14.96 -7.90 8.30
CA PHE A 301 -14.90 -7.81 9.76
C PHE A 301 -15.13 -6.41 10.35
N GLY A 302 -15.42 -5.39 9.54
CA GLY A 302 -15.61 -4.02 10.00
C GLY A 302 -15.39 -2.97 8.92
N GLU A 303 -14.92 -1.79 9.29
CA GLU A 303 -14.81 -0.62 8.42
C GLU A 303 -13.36 -0.24 8.10
N VAL A 304 -13.15 0.43 6.97
CA VAL A 304 -11.92 1.15 6.65
C VAL A 304 -12.21 2.64 6.75
N CYS A 305 -11.36 3.39 7.44
CA CYS A 305 -11.52 4.84 7.60
C CYS A 305 -10.18 5.55 7.46
N ALA A 306 -10.19 6.80 6.98
CA ALA A 306 -8.98 7.60 6.92
C ALA A 306 -8.50 7.95 8.34
N CYS A 307 -7.19 7.92 8.56
CA CYS A 307 -6.55 8.36 9.81
C CYS A 307 -5.28 9.16 9.52
N GLN A 308 -4.80 9.91 10.52
CA GLN A 308 -3.58 10.69 10.45
C GLN A 308 -2.71 10.44 11.68
N VAL A 309 -1.42 10.18 11.51
CA VAL A 309 -0.47 10.10 12.63
C VAL A 309 -0.26 11.49 13.22
N ARG A 310 -0.49 11.65 14.53
CA ARG A 310 -0.46 12.96 15.21
C ARG A 310 0.93 13.60 15.22
N ALA A 311 1.99 12.81 15.24
CA ALA A 311 3.35 13.32 15.31
C ALA A 311 3.80 13.89 13.96
N THR A 312 3.59 13.14 12.88
CA THR A 312 4.19 13.37 11.56
C THR A 312 3.25 14.09 10.58
N GLY A 313 1.94 14.00 10.80
CA GLY A 313 0.93 14.50 9.86
C GLY A 313 0.62 13.53 8.70
N LYS A 314 1.28 12.36 8.60
CA LYS A 314 1.06 11.41 7.50
C LYS A 314 -0.34 10.80 7.55
N MET A 315 -0.98 10.71 6.40
CA MET A 315 -2.30 10.11 6.19
C MET A 315 -2.18 8.61 5.91
N TYR A 316 -3.12 7.83 6.43
CA TYR A 316 -3.21 6.38 6.28
C TYR A 316 -4.68 5.92 6.24
N ALA A 317 -4.91 4.69 5.78
CA ALA A 317 -6.18 3.99 5.91
C ALA A 317 -6.15 3.02 7.10
N CYS A 318 -7.12 3.12 8.01
CA CYS A 318 -7.25 2.24 9.17
C CYS A 318 -8.36 1.22 8.94
N LYS A 319 -7.99 -0.04 8.63
CA LYS A 319 -8.90 -1.19 8.59
C LYS A 319 -9.17 -1.65 10.03
N LYS A 320 -10.36 -1.34 10.55
CA LYS A 320 -10.84 -1.74 11.87
C LYS A 320 -11.60 -3.06 11.78
N LEU A 321 -11.17 -4.04 12.56
CA LEU A 321 -11.73 -5.39 12.60
C LEU A 321 -12.39 -5.60 13.97
N GLU A 322 -13.72 -5.64 14.03
CA GLU A 322 -14.48 -5.74 15.29
C GLU A 322 -14.18 -7.07 16.02
N LYS A 323 -13.64 -7.00 17.25
CA LYS A 323 -13.24 -8.18 18.05
C LYS A 323 -14.36 -9.22 18.18
N LYS A 324 -15.58 -8.78 18.50
CA LYS A 324 -16.77 -9.64 18.60
C LYS A 324 -17.19 -10.27 17.26
N ARG A 325 -16.93 -9.61 16.13
CA ARG A 325 -17.25 -10.13 14.78
C ARG A 325 -16.23 -11.16 14.31
N ILE A 326 -14.96 -10.98 14.67
CA ILE A 326 -13.90 -11.98 14.48
C ILE A 326 -14.29 -13.26 15.24
N LYS A 327 -14.52 -13.16 16.56
CA LYS A 327 -14.88 -14.29 17.43
C LYS A 327 -16.14 -15.03 16.95
N LYS A 328 -17.21 -14.29 16.61
CA LYS A 328 -18.44 -14.89 16.06
C LYS A 328 -18.22 -15.72 14.79
N ARG A 329 -17.20 -15.39 13.99
CA ARG A 329 -16.93 -16.00 12.67
C ARG A 329 -15.70 -16.91 12.67
N LYS A 330 -15.06 -17.14 13.83
CA LYS A 330 -13.79 -17.87 13.99
C LYS A 330 -12.73 -17.35 13.00
N GLY A 331 -12.53 -16.03 13.03
CA GLY A 331 -11.72 -15.29 12.05
C GLY A 331 -10.25 -15.06 12.46
N GLU A 332 -9.83 -15.57 13.63
CA GLU A 332 -8.59 -15.20 14.31
C GLU A 332 -7.35 -15.54 13.46
N SER A 333 -7.31 -16.77 12.93
CA SER A 333 -6.23 -17.24 12.05
C SER A 333 -6.13 -16.40 10.77
N MET A 334 -7.26 -16.07 10.13
CA MET A 334 -7.31 -15.25 8.92
C MET A 334 -6.77 -13.83 9.17
N VAL A 335 -7.11 -13.23 10.32
CA VAL A 335 -6.64 -11.89 10.69
C VAL A 335 -5.13 -11.88 11.02
N LEU A 336 -4.61 -12.92 11.67
CA LEU A 336 -3.16 -13.05 11.89
C LEU A 336 -2.40 -13.31 10.58
N ILE A 337 -2.93 -14.14 9.68
CA ILE A 337 -2.31 -14.40 8.36
C ILE A 337 -2.23 -13.12 7.55
N GLU A 338 -3.35 -12.38 7.41
CA GLU A 338 -3.36 -11.09 6.69
C GLU A 338 -2.32 -10.12 7.27
N LYS A 339 -2.31 -9.96 8.59
CA LYS A 339 -1.37 -9.09 9.31
C LYS A 339 0.08 -9.52 9.09
N ASN A 340 0.41 -10.79 9.23
CA ASN A 340 1.78 -11.29 9.11
C ASN A 340 2.30 -11.19 7.68
N ILE A 341 1.46 -11.49 6.68
CA ILE A 341 1.76 -11.31 5.26
C ILE A 341 2.06 -9.83 4.97
N LEU A 342 1.18 -8.93 5.41
CA LEU A 342 1.36 -7.47 5.26
C LEU A 342 2.58 -6.89 5.98
N GLN A 343 3.11 -7.56 7.02
CA GLN A 343 4.36 -7.17 7.69
C GLN A 343 5.61 -7.61 6.94
N LYS A 344 5.55 -8.72 6.19
CA LYS A 344 6.67 -9.24 5.39
C LYS A 344 6.84 -8.48 4.08
N ILE A 345 5.74 -8.07 3.45
CA ILE A 345 5.73 -7.45 2.12
C ILE A 345 6.23 -6.01 2.16
N ASN A 346 7.19 -5.70 1.29
CA ASN A 346 7.65 -4.34 1.01
C ASN A 346 7.68 -4.10 -0.50
N SER A 347 6.53 -3.70 -1.06
CA SER A 347 6.35 -3.46 -2.50
C SER A 347 5.68 -2.11 -2.77
N LYS A 348 6.06 -1.47 -3.87
CA LYS A 348 5.35 -0.29 -4.40
C LYS A 348 3.96 -0.64 -4.94
N PHE A 349 3.72 -1.89 -5.31
CA PHE A 349 2.50 -2.36 -5.97
C PHE A 349 1.55 -3.13 -5.04
N VAL A 350 1.84 -3.14 -3.75
CA VAL A 350 0.97 -3.69 -2.70
C VAL A 350 0.82 -2.64 -1.59
N VAL A 351 -0.35 -2.57 -0.95
CA VAL A 351 -0.54 -1.69 0.20
C VAL A 351 0.36 -2.12 1.36
N SER A 352 1.08 -1.17 1.96
CA SER A 352 2.04 -1.44 3.04
C SER A 352 1.37 -1.24 4.39
N LEU A 353 1.61 -2.15 5.34
CA LEU A 353 1.18 -1.99 6.73
C LEU A 353 2.22 -1.18 7.51
N ALA A 354 1.84 -0.03 8.03
CA ALA A 354 2.70 0.81 8.86
C ALA A 354 2.51 0.56 10.37
N TYR A 355 1.30 0.19 10.81
CA TYR A 355 1.02 -0.10 12.23
C TYR A 355 -0.04 -1.17 12.41
N ALA A 356 0.17 -2.11 13.34
CA ALA A 356 -0.83 -3.06 13.82
C ALA A 356 -1.02 -2.86 15.34
N TYR A 357 -2.20 -2.41 15.74
CA TYR A 357 -2.51 -2.13 17.15
C TYR A 357 -3.95 -2.50 17.52
N GLU A 358 -4.25 -2.59 18.81
CA GLU A 358 -5.60 -2.86 19.29
C GLU A 358 -6.27 -1.67 19.98
N THR A 359 -7.59 -1.78 20.07
CA THR A 359 -8.45 -0.94 20.89
C THR A 359 -9.34 -1.85 21.76
N LYS A 360 -10.19 -1.24 22.59
CA LYS A 360 -11.16 -1.96 23.42
C LYS A 360 -12.03 -2.92 22.59
N ASP A 361 -12.52 -2.47 21.43
CA ASP A 361 -13.56 -3.16 20.66
C ASP A 361 -13.09 -3.67 19.28
N ALA A 362 -11.92 -3.24 18.79
CA ALA A 362 -11.42 -3.59 17.46
C ALA A 362 -9.89 -3.78 17.40
N LEU A 363 -9.45 -4.64 16.49
CA LEU A 363 -8.07 -4.72 16.01
C LEU A 363 -7.90 -3.78 14.80
N CYS A 364 -6.76 -3.11 14.67
CA CYS A 364 -6.55 -2.05 13.68
C CYS A 364 -5.28 -2.30 12.87
N LEU A 365 -5.44 -2.44 11.54
CA LEU A 365 -4.35 -2.39 10.57
C LEU A 365 -4.31 -1.00 9.93
N VAL A 366 -3.16 -0.31 10.03
CA VAL A 366 -2.93 1.01 9.45
C VAL A 366 -2.10 0.84 8.18
N LEU A 367 -2.77 0.99 7.04
CA LEU A 367 -2.31 0.67 5.70
C LEU A 367 -2.09 1.94 4.88
N THR A 368 -1.23 1.90 3.86
CA THR A 368 -1.12 2.94 2.82
C THR A 368 -2.51 3.44 2.40
N ILE A 369 -2.73 4.76 2.43
CA ILE A 369 -3.98 5.35 1.96
C ILE A 369 -4.00 5.43 0.44
N MET A 370 -5.11 5.00 -0.16
CA MET A 370 -5.32 4.95 -1.60
C MET A 370 -6.57 5.80 -1.91
N ASN A 371 -6.36 7.09 -2.13
CA ASN A 371 -7.44 8.09 -2.25
C ASN A 371 -8.14 8.08 -3.61
N GLY A 372 -7.47 7.57 -4.65
CA GLY A 372 -7.98 7.50 -6.01
C GLY A 372 -9.10 6.47 -6.21
N GLY A 373 -9.50 5.71 -5.18
CA GLY A 373 -10.58 4.73 -5.24
C GLY A 373 -10.16 3.38 -5.83
N ASP A 374 -11.12 2.47 -5.97
CA ASP A 374 -10.92 1.13 -6.53
C ASP A 374 -11.16 1.08 -8.05
N LEU A 375 -10.52 0.13 -8.75
CA LEU A 375 -10.69 -0.01 -10.21
C LEU A 375 -12.13 -0.32 -10.61
N LYS A 376 -12.96 -0.92 -9.74
CA LYS A 376 -14.38 -1.13 -10.05
C LYS A 376 -15.10 0.20 -10.20
N PHE A 377 -14.87 1.17 -9.32
CA PHE A 377 -15.40 2.52 -9.48
C PHE A 377 -14.92 3.13 -10.81
N HIS A 378 -13.64 2.99 -11.14
CA HIS A 378 -13.10 3.52 -12.39
C HIS A 378 -13.71 2.90 -13.65
N ILE A 379 -13.89 1.56 -13.70
CA ILE A 379 -14.46 0.84 -14.84
C ILE A 379 -15.96 1.18 -15.05
N TYR A 380 -16.70 1.41 -13.96
CA TYR A 380 -18.17 1.34 -13.98
C TYR A 380 -18.91 2.65 -13.62
N ASN A 381 -18.21 3.65 -13.10
CA ASN A 381 -18.80 4.83 -12.45
C ASN A 381 -18.14 6.17 -12.83
N MET A 382 -17.15 6.19 -13.73
CA MET A 382 -16.49 7.43 -14.21
C MET A 382 -17.32 8.25 -15.23
N GLY A 383 -18.47 7.73 -15.66
CA GLY A 383 -19.24 8.29 -16.77
C GLY A 383 -18.75 7.77 -18.13
N GLY A 384 -19.61 7.86 -19.15
CA GLY A 384 -19.35 7.26 -20.47
C GLY A 384 -19.55 5.74 -20.49
N ASP A 385 -18.98 5.09 -21.53
CA ASP A 385 -19.04 3.65 -21.70
C ASP A 385 -18.13 2.91 -20.71
N PRO A 386 -18.57 1.79 -20.11
CA PRO A 386 -17.73 1.04 -19.17
C PRO A 386 -16.44 0.49 -19.79
N GLY A 387 -15.39 0.42 -18.96
CA GLY A 387 -14.05 -0.02 -19.35
C GLY A 387 -13.06 1.14 -19.52
N PHE A 388 -11.86 0.82 -19.99
CA PHE A 388 -10.74 1.73 -20.23
C PHE A 388 -10.26 1.64 -21.67
N ASP A 389 -9.55 2.67 -22.12
CA ASP A 389 -8.71 2.55 -23.29
C ASP A 389 -7.56 1.57 -23.05
N ILE A 390 -6.95 1.09 -24.15
CA ILE A 390 -5.94 0.04 -24.09
C ILE A 390 -4.64 0.47 -23.39
N ASN A 391 -4.32 1.77 -23.37
CA ASN A 391 -3.09 2.27 -22.75
C ASN A 391 -3.25 2.35 -21.24
N ARG A 392 -4.41 2.83 -20.75
CA ARG A 392 -4.77 2.80 -19.33
C ARG A 392 -4.90 1.38 -18.79
N ALA A 393 -5.54 0.48 -19.54
CA ALA A 393 -5.60 -0.94 -19.18
C ALA A 393 -4.20 -1.58 -19.11
N ARG A 394 -3.31 -1.30 -20.10
CA ARG A 394 -1.91 -1.79 -20.10
C ARG A 394 -1.12 -1.27 -18.90
N PHE A 395 -1.29 0.01 -18.54
CA PHE A 395 -0.60 0.62 -17.41
C PHE A 395 -0.92 -0.09 -16.09
N TYR A 396 -2.20 -0.17 -15.72
CA TYR A 396 -2.61 -0.87 -14.50
C TYR A 396 -2.28 -2.36 -14.54
N ALA A 397 -2.36 -3.01 -15.70
CA ALA A 397 -1.99 -4.41 -15.86
C ALA A 397 -0.50 -4.64 -15.55
N ALA A 398 0.40 -3.76 -15.98
CA ALA A 398 1.83 -3.87 -15.70
C ALA A 398 2.14 -3.72 -14.20
N GLU A 399 1.54 -2.73 -13.54
CA GLU A 399 1.71 -2.53 -12.09
C GLU A 399 1.15 -3.70 -11.27
N VAL A 400 0.01 -4.27 -11.68
CA VAL A 400 -0.54 -5.49 -11.06
C VAL A 400 0.36 -6.70 -11.29
N VAL A 401 1.01 -6.85 -12.46
CA VAL A 401 2.02 -7.91 -12.70
C VAL A 401 3.20 -7.77 -11.73
N CYS A 402 3.74 -6.57 -11.54
CA CYS A 402 4.81 -6.34 -10.55
C CYS A 402 4.35 -6.59 -9.10
N GLY A 403 3.08 -6.33 -8.79
CA GLY A 403 2.46 -6.68 -7.51
C GLY A 403 2.39 -8.19 -7.27
N LEU A 404 1.85 -8.94 -8.24
CA LEU A 404 1.74 -10.40 -8.16
C LEU A 404 3.11 -11.08 -8.16
N GLU A 405 4.05 -10.61 -8.99
CA GLU A 405 5.44 -11.07 -8.98
C GLU A 405 6.08 -10.96 -7.60
N HIS A 406 5.95 -9.80 -6.94
CA HIS A 406 6.50 -9.61 -5.60
C HIS A 406 5.89 -10.60 -4.59
N LEU A 407 4.57 -10.84 -4.65
CA LEU A 407 3.92 -11.84 -3.79
C LEU A 407 4.44 -13.25 -4.09
N HIS A 408 4.52 -13.65 -5.36
CA HIS A 408 4.95 -14.98 -5.79
C HIS A 408 6.41 -15.26 -5.45
N LEU A 409 7.30 -14.27 -5.58
CA LEU A 409 8.70 -14.36 -5.16
C LEU A 409 8.84 -14.58 -3.65
N GLN A 410 7.96 -13.98 -2.84
CA GLN A 410 7.85 -14.24 -1.40
C GLN A 410 7.10 -15.55 -1.06
N GLY A 411 6.74 -16.36 -2.06
CA GLY A 411 5.99 -17.61 -1.89
C GLY A 411 4.51 -17.43 -1.55
N ILE A 412 3.94 -16.24 -1.71
CA ILE A 412 2.57 -15.90 -1.32
C ILE A 412 1.65 -15.97 -2.53
N VAL A 413 0.58 -16.76 -2.45
CA VAL A 413 -0.54 -16.72 -3.42
C VAL A 413 -1.61 -15.76 -2.91
N TYR A 414 -2.16 -14.92 -3.79
CA TYR A 414 -3.07 -13.84 -3.41
C TYR A 414 -4.56 -14.26 -3.37
N ARG A 415 -5.03 -14.97 -4.41
CA ARG A 415 -6.36 -15.62 -4.55
C ARG A 415 -7.59 -14.71 -4.61
N ASP A 416 -7.44 -13.40 -4.74
CA ASP A 416 -8.58 -12.48 -4.87
C ASP A 416 -8.29 -11.27 -5.77
N CYS A 417 -7.61 -11.48 -6.90
CA CYS A 417 -7.35 -10.44 -7.90
C CYS A 417 -8.65 -10.09 -8.66
N LYS A 418 -9.12 -8.85 -8.46
CA LYS A 418 -10.37 -8.31 -9.01
C LYS A 418 -10.39 -6.78 -8.91
N PRO A 419 -11.23 -6.06 -9.66
CA PRO A 419 -11.22 -4.59 -9.68
C PRO A 419 -11.47 -3.93 -8.31
N GLU A 420 -12.25 -4.53 -7.40
CA GLU A 420 -12.47 -3.97 -6.05
C GLU A 420 -11.21 -3.88 -5.20
N ASN A 421 -10.23 -4.76 -5.43
CA ASN A 421 -9.06 -4.88 -4.56
C ASN A 421 -7.82 -4.17 -5.14
N ILE A 422 -7.91 -3.59 -6.33
CA ILE A 422 -6.85 -2.79 -6.95
C ILE A 422 -7.21 -1.32 -6.75
N LEU A 423 -6.41 -0.59 -5.98
CA LEU A 423 -6.70 0.77 -5.53
C LEU A 423 -5.71 1.77 -6.12
N LEU A 424 -6.17 2.99 -6.44
CA LEU A 424 -5.34 4.10 -6.94
C LEU A 424 -4.86 5.02 -5.82
N ASP A 425 -3.62 5.50 -5.90
CA ASP A 425 -3.14 6.62 -5.10
C ASP A 425 -3.44 7.99 -5.74
N ASP A 426 -3.05 9.07 -5.07
CA ASP A 426 -3.27 10.45 -5.54
C ASP A 426 -2.51 10.81 -6.83
N HIS A 427 -1.52 10.00 -7.25
CA HIS A 427 -0.73 10.20 -8.46
C HIS A 427 -1.24 9.35 -9.64
N GLY A 428 -2.11 8.36 -9.37
CA GLY A 428 -2.69 7.47 -10.38
C GLY A 428 -2.05 6.09 -10.48
N HIS A 429 -1.07 5.77 -9.63
CA HIS A 429 -0.48 4.43 -9.55
C HIS A 429 -1.41 3.47 -8.79
N VAL A 430 -1.43 2.19 -9.19
CA VAL A 430 -2.26 1.17 -8.55
C VAL A 430 -1.51 0.26 -7.58
N ARG A 431 -2.21 -0.21 -6.55
CA ARG A 431 -1.71 -1.23 -5.62
C ARG A 431 -2.75 -2.30 -5.34
N ILE A 432 -2.27 -3.54 -5.18
CA ILE A 432 -3.02 -4.67 -4.66
C ILE A 432 -3.33 -4.43 -3.17
N SER A 433 -4.57 -4.72 -2.76
CA SER A 433 -5.07 -4.58 -1.38
C SER A 433 -5.86 -5.81 -0.91
N ASP A 434 -6.34 -5.77 0.34
CA ASP A 434 -7.11 -6.84 1.01
C ASP A 434 -6.53 -8.26 0.90
N LEU A 435 -5.39 -8.49 1.55
CA LEU A 435 -4.70 -9.79 1.56
C LEU A 435 -5.35 -10.82 2.51
N GLY A 436 -6.61 -10.61 2.89
CA GLY A 436 -7.38 -11.49 3.80
C GLY A 436 -7.62 -12.92 3.29
N LEU A 437 -7.41 -13.16 1.99
CA LEU A 437 -7.43 -14.50 1.38
C LEU A 437 -6.04 -15.00 0.95
N ALA A 438 -4.98 -14.22 1.12
CA ALA A 438 -3.63 -14.63 0.74
C ALA A 438 -3.09 -15.72 1.67
N VAL A 439 -2.22 -16.60 1.15
CA VAL A 439 -1.54 -17.66 1.92
C VAL A 439 -0.10 -17.80 1.44
N GLU A 440 0.81 -18.00 2.39
CA GLU A 440 2.20 -18.36 2.17
C GLU A 440 2.33 -19.87 1.87
N ILE A 441 3.04 -20.21 0.79
CA ILE A 441 3.28 -21.57 0.31
C ILE A 441 4.78 -21.85 0.42
N THR A 442 5.17 -22.83 1.24
CA THR A 442 6.55 -23.34 1.32
C THR A 442 7.05 -23.78 -0.06
N GLU A 443 8.37 -23.77 -0.27
CA GLU A 443 8.94 -24.31 -1.49
C GLU A 443 8.68 -25.83 -1.59
N GLY A 444 8.26 -26.31 -2.76
CA GLY A 444 7.80 -27.69 -2.98
C GLY A 444 6.35 -27.99 -2.56
N ASP A 445 5.73 -27.16 -1.74
CA ASP A 445 4.35 -27.37 -1.26
C ASP A 445 3.27 -26.90 -2.24
N MET A 446 2.04 -27.37 -2.03
CA MET A 446 0.83 -26.89 -2.70
C MET A 446 -0.32 -26.75 -1.70
N VAL A 447 -1.14 -25.73 -1.89
CA VAL A 447 -2.34 -25.49 -1.07
C VAL A 447 -3.60 -26.04 -1.75
N ARG A 448 -4.64 -26.29 -0.96
CA ARG A 448 -5.99 -26.64 -1.44
C ARG A 448 -7.01 -25.75 -0.72
N GLY A 449 -8.01 -25.30 -1.44
CA GLY A 449 -9.17 -24.63 -0.85
C GLY A 449 -9.91 -23.75 -1.84
N ARG A 450 -11.23 -23.97 -1.93
CA ARG A 450 -12.16 -23.19 -2.77
C ARG A 450 -12.48 -21.83 -2.14
N VAL A 451 -11.58 -20.85 -2.33
CA VAL A 451 -11.71 -19.46 -1.86
C VAL A 451 -11.46 -18.47 -3.00
N GLY A 452 -11.97 -17.25 -2.85
CA GLY A 452 -11.91 -16.20 -3.86
C GLY A 452 -13.31 -15.73 -4.29
N THR A 453 -13.36 -14.77 -5.21
CA THR A 453 -14.61 -14.17 -5.70
C THR A 453 -15.23 -14.97 -6.86
N VAL A 454 -16.55 -15.20 -6.83
CA VAL A 454 -17.29 -15.90 -7.88
C VAL A 454 -17.15 -15.18 -9.22
N GLY A 455 -16.67 -15.89 -10.25
CA GLY A 455 -16.32 -15.33 -11.57
C GLY A 455 -14.81 -15.09 -11.77
N TYR A 456 -14.02 -15.04 -10.69
CA TYR A 456 -12.56 -14.85 -10.75
C TYR A 456 -11.78 -16.07 -10.22
N MET A 457 -12.41 -16.94 -9.42
CA MET A 457 -11.81 -18.24 -9.05
C MET A 457 -11.50 -19.05 -10.30
N ALA A 458 -10.25 -19.51 -10.42
CA ALA A 458 -9.83 -20.37 -11.53
C ALA A 458 -10.49 -21.76 -11.46
N PRO A 459 -10.58 -22.50 -12.59
CA PRO A 459 -11.17 -23.85 -12.63
C PRO A 459 -10.63 -24.80 -11.56
N GLU A 460 -9.30 -24.85 -11.36
CA GLU A 460 -8.66 -25.71 -10.35
C GLU A 460 -9.05 -25.35 -8.90
N VAL A 461 -9.44 -24.09 -8.66
CA VAL A 461 -9.96 -23.63 -7.36
C VAL A 461 -11.42 -24.01 -7.18
N ILE A 462 -12.22 -23.95 -8.26
CA ILE A 462 -13.64 -24.35 -8.28
C ILE A 462 -13.76 -25.85 -8.02
N ASP A 463 -12.94 -26.66 -8.69
CA ASP A 463 -12.90 -28.12 -8.56
C ASP A 463 -12.10 -28.59 -7.32
N ASN A 464 -11.60 -27.64 -6.50
CA ASN A 464 -10.93 -27.86 -5.23
C ASN A 464 -9.67 -28.76 -5.34
N GLU A 465 -8.94 -28.60 -6.44
CA GLU A 465 -7.66 -29.24 -6.69
C GLU A 465 -6.56 -28.64 -5.78
N LYS A 466 -5.34 -29.16 -5.90
CA LYS A 466 -4.15 -28.53 -5.31
C LYS A 466 -3.57 -27.53 -6.30
N TYR A 467 -3.15 -26.37 -5.83
CA TYR A 467 -2.59 -25.30 -6.65
C TYR A 467 -1.45 -24.56 -5.94
N THR A 468 -0.67 -23.82 -6.73
CA THR A 468 0.34 -22.86 -6.23
C THR A 468 -0.08 -21.44 -6.59
N PHE A 469 0.48 -20.87 -7.66
CA PHE A 469 0.29 -19.46 -8.07
C PHE A 469 -0.65 -19.31 -9.28
N SER A 470 -1.05 -20.41 -9.92
CA SER A 470 -1.90 -20.40 -11.11
C SER A 470 -3.25 -19.67 -11.00
N PRO A 471 -3.93 -19.61 -9.82
CA PRO A 471 -5.19 -18.87 -9.71
C PRO A 471 -5.02 -17.35 -9.85
N ASP A 472 -3.85 -16.82 -9.50
CA ASP A 472 -3.56 -15.39 -9.58
C ASP A 472 -3.45 -14.94 -11.04
N TRP A 473 -2.83 -15.76 -11.91
CA TRP A 473 -2.74 -15.47 -13.35
C TRP A 473 -4.10 -15.56 -14.06
N PHE A 474 -4.97 -16.50 -13.65
CA PHE A 474 -6.33 -16.57 -14.18
C PHE A 474 -7.19 -15.37 -13.77
N SER A 475 -7.14 -15.00 -12.48
CA SER A 475 -7.89 -13.87 -11.96
C SER A 475 -7.35 -12.52 -12.46
N PHE A 476 -6.03 -12.42 -12.72
CA PHE A 476 -5.43 -11.34 -13.48
C PHE A 476 -5.93 -11.26 -14.93
N GLY A 477 -6.09 -12.40 -15.61
CA GLY A 477 -6.73 -12.46 -16.93
C GLY A 477 -8.17 -11.95 -16.92
N CYS A 478 -8.94 -12.29 -15.88
CA CYS A 478 -10.31 -11.78 -15.68
C CYS A 478 -10.31 -10.25 -15.46
N LEU A 479 -9.39 -9.73 -14.64
CA LEU A 479 -9.21 -8.31 -14.38
C LEU A 479 -8.84 -7.54 -15.67
N LEU A 480 -7.86 -8.01 -16.45
CA LEU A 480 -7.47 -7.37 -17.70
C LEU A 480 -8.61 -7.35 -18.71
N TYR A 481 -9.32 -8.47 -18.87
CA TYR A 481 -10.50 -8.54 -19.71
C TYR A 481 -11.55 -7.50 -19.29
N GLU A 482 -11.87 -7.42 -18.00
CA GLU A 482 -12.90 -6.51 -17.49
C GLU A 482 -12.51 -5.03 -17.57
N MET A 483 -11.23 -4.72 -17.39
CA MET A 483 -10.68 -3.37 -17.64
C MET A 483 -10.91 -2.91 -19.08
N ILE A 484 -10.77 -3.80 -20.08
CA ILE A 484 -10.94 -3.44 -21.50
C ILE A 484 -12.41 -3.48 -21.91
N GLU A 485 -13.09 -4.60 -21.63
CA GLU A 485 -14.45 -4.85 -22.10
C GLU A 485 -15.49 -3.99 -21.36
N GLY A 486 -15.28 -3.71 -20.06
CA GLY A 486 -16.25 -3.06 -19.18
C GLY A 486 -17.28 -4.02 -18.57
N GLN A 487 -16.99 -5.32 -18.57
CA GLN A 487 -17.77 -6.40 -17.93
C GLN A 487 -16.87 -7.62 -17.70
N ALA A 488 -17.16 -8.44 -16.69
CA ALA A 488 -16.40 -9.66 -16.39
C ALA A 488 -16.67 -10.78 -17.43
N PRO A 489 -15.68 -11.64 -17.76
CA PRO A 489 -15.77 -12.57 -18.89
C PRO A 489 -16.87 -13.65 -18.77
N PHE A 490 -17.22 -14.07 -17.54
CA PHE A 490 -18.17 -15.16 -17.28
C PHE A 490 -19.48 -14.71 -16.64
N ARG A 491 -19.67 -13.39 -16.42
CA ARG A 491 -20.85 -12.84 -15.73
C ARG A 491 -21.14 -11.40 -16.12
N ALA A 492 -22.33 -11.15 -16.67
CA ALA A 492 -22.74 -9.81 -17.08
C ALA A 492 -23.06 -8.88 -15.88
N ARG A 493 -22.92 -7.57 -16.08
CA ARG A 493 -23.21 -6.56 -15.04
C ARG A 493 -24.68 -6.64 -14.60
N LYS A 494 -24.91 -6.71 -13.28
CA LYS A 494 -26.24 -6.90 -12.65
C LYS A 494 -26.96 -8.23 -12.97
N GLU A 495 -26.28 -9.20 -13.59
CA GLU A 495 -26.86 -10.52 -13.87
C GLU A 495 -27.22 -11.29 -12.58
N LYS A 496 -28.49 -11.69 -12.47
CA LYS A 496 -29.03 -12.53 -11.38
C LYS A 496 -28.96 -14.00 -11.78
N VAL A 497 -27.74 -14.53 -11.77
CA VAL A 497 -27.42 -15.93 -12.08
C VAL A 497 -27.00 -16.68 -10.81
N LYS A 498 -27.29 -17.99 -10.74
CA LYS A 498 -26.85 -18.86 -9.65
C LYS A 498 -25.33 -19.04 -9.66
N ARG A 499 -24.74 -19.31 -8.50
CA ARG A 499 -23.29 -19.50 -8.37
C ARG A 499 -22.79 -20.65 -9.24
N GLU A 500 -23.53 -21.74 -9.26
CA GLU A 500 -23.20 -23.00 -9.95
C GLU A 500 -23.14 -22.82 -11.47
N GLU A 501 -23.97 -21.95 -12.04
CA GLU A 501 -23.92 -21.61 -13.47
C GLU A 501 -22.71 -20.71 -13.79
N VAL A 502 -22.35 -19.77 -12.92
CA VAL A 502 -21.09 -19.01 -13.12
C VAL A 502 -19.87 -19.92 -13.00
N ASP A 503 -19.88 -20.85 -12.03
CA ASP A 503 -18.84 -21.88 -11.90
C ASP A 503 -18.75 -22.75 -13.17
N ARG A 504 -19.89 -23.14 -13.76
CA ARG A 504 -19.96 -23.89 -15.02
C ARG A 504 -19.33 -23.09 -16.17
N ARG A 505 -19.77 -21.84 -16.39
CA ARG A 505 -19.23 -20.94 -17.44
C ARG A 505 -17.72 -20.75 -17.32
N VAL A 506 -17.21 -20.54 -16.10
CA VAL A 506 -15.77 -20.38 -15.87
C VAL A 506 -14.98 -21.60 -16.36
N LYS A 507 -15.52 -22.81 -16.20
CA LYS A 507 -14.85 -24.07 -16.58
C LYS A 507 -15.04 -24.44 -18.05
N GLU A 508 -16.24 -24.27 -18.59
CA GLU A 508 -16.65 -24.82 -19.90
C GLU A 508 -16.65 -23.77 -21.01
N ASP A 509 -17.11 -22.55 -20.73
CA ASP A 509 -17.37 -21.55 -21.77
C ASP A 509 -16.06 -20.82 -22.14
N GLN A 510 -15.87 -20.56 -23.43
CA GLN A 510 -14.83 -19.65 -23.93
C GLN A 510 -15.33 -18.20 -23.80
N GLU A 511 -14.46 -17.31 -23.34
CA GLU A 511 -14.74 -15.88 -23.30
C GLU A 511 -14.82 -15.27 -24.71
N ARG A 512 -15.51 -14.13 -24.84
CA ARG A 512 -15.79 -13.47 -26.13
C ARG A 512 -15.14 -12.10 -26.17
N TYR A 513 -14.55 -11.72 -27.29
CA TYR A 513 -13.80 -10.46 -27.39
C TYR A 513 -14.49 -9.48 -28.33
N SER A 514 -14.86 -8.31 -27.82
CA SER A 514 -15.38 -7.21 -28.66
C SER A 514 -14.25 -6.53 -29.46
N PRO A 515 -14.58 -5.60 -30.37
CA PRO A 515 -13.59 -4.76 -31.06
C PRO A 515 -12.76 -3.84 -30.13
N LYS A 516 -13.05 -3.75 -28.82
CA LYS A 516 -12.21 -3.01 -27.86
C LYS A 516 -10.82 -3.64 -27.65
N PHE A 517 -10.68 -4.94 -27.94
CA PHE A 517 -9.40 -5.65 -27.78
C PHE A 517 -8.53 -5.53 -29.02
N SER A 518 -7.27 -5.08 -28.83
CA SER A 518 -6.21 -5.32 -29.82
C SER A 518 -5.87 -6.82 -29.88
N GLU A 519 -5.17 -7.23 -30.94
CA GLU A 519 -4.73 -8.62 -31.13
C GLU A 519 -3.87 -9.11 -29.96
N ASP A 520 -2.90 -8.30 -29.54
CA ASP A 520 -2.08 -8.55 -28.34
C ASP A 520 -2.90 -8.71 -27.05
N ALA A 521 -3.90 -7.85 -26.85
CA ALA A 521 -4.71 -7.88 -25.63
C ALA A 521 -5.61 -9.11 -25.58
N ARG A 522 -6.19 -9.49 -26.74
CA ARG A 522 -6.93 -10.74 -26.91
C ARG A 522 -6.02 -11.94 -26.66
N SER A 523 -4.84 -11.98 -27.28
CA SER A 523 -3.85 -13.04 -27.13
C SER A 523 -3.43 -13.22 -25.66
N LEU A 524 -3.13 -12.13 -24.95
CA LEU A 524 -2.76 -12.16 -23.54
C LEU A 524 -3.90 -12.73 -22.68
N CYS A 525 -5.13 -12.25 -22.87
CA CYS A 525 -6.30 -12.75 -22.14
C CYS A 525 -6.53 -14.24 -22.41
N GLN A 526 -6.51 -14.69 -23.67
CA GLN A 526 -6.69 -16.10 -24.04
C GLN A 526 -5.62 -17.01 -23.41
N GLN A 527 -4.37 -16.53 -23.30
CA GLN A 527 -3.29 -17.29 -22.69
C GLN A 527 -3.37 -17.33 -21.14
N LEU A 528 -3.88 -16.28 -20.50
CA LEU A 528 -4.12 -16.22 -19.05
C LEU A 528 -5.42 -16.94 -18.62
N LEU A 529 -6.45 -16.95 -19.47
CA LEU A 529 -7.75 -17.55 -19.18
C LEU A 529 -7.85 -19.04 -19.58
N LYS A 530 -6.75 -19.66 -20.03
CA LYS A 530 -6.73 -21.10 -20.31
C LYS A 530 -7.14 -21.89 -19.06
N LYS A 531 -8.11 -22.78 -19.25
CA LYS A 531 -8.77 -23.53 -18.17
C LYS A 531 -7.77 -24.43 -17.43
N SER A 532 -6.94 -25.16 -18.16
CA SER A 532 -5.85 -25.99 -17.60
C SER A 532 -4.65 -25.15 -17.16
N PRO A 533 -4.23 -25.20 -15.87
CA PRO A 533 -3.06 -24.48 -15.37
C PRO A 533 -1.77 -24.80 -16.13
N LYS A 534 -1.58 -26.05 -16.57
CA LYS A 534 -0.37 -26.50 -17.30
C LYS A 534 -0.13 -25.73 -18.60
N ASN A 535 -1.19 -25.19 -19.20
CA ASN A 535 -1.14 -24.49 -20.48
C ASN A 535 -1.28 -22.96 -20.33
N ARG A 536 -1.52 -22.48 -19.11
CA ARG A 536 -1.80 -21.07 -18.77
C ARG A 536 -0.49 -20.28 -18.66
N LEU A 537 -0.49 -19.05 -19.18
CA LEU A 537 0.68 -18.17 -19.12
C LEU A 537 1.06 -17.86 -17.65
N GLY A 538 2.36 -17.83 -17.37
CA GLY A 538 2.89 -17.59 -16.02
C GLY A 538 2.83 -18.80 -15.09
N CYS A 539 2.45 -19.98 -15.58
CA CYS A 539 2.35 -21.18 -14.77
C CYS A 539 3.49 -22.19 -14.99
N LYS A 540 4.41 -21.96 -15.94
CA LYS A 540 5.52 -22.89 -16.23
C LYS A 540 6.68 -22.69 -15.25
N CYS A 541 6.98 -21.45 -14.89
CA CYS A 541 8.12 -21.08 -14.04
C CYS A 541 7.79 -20.89 -12.54
N GLY A 542 6.64 -21.41 -12.06
CA GLY A 542 6.27 -21.38 -10.65
C GLY A 542 6.26 -19.96 -10.06
N ARG A 543 7.08 -19.70 -9.03
CA ARG A 543 7.23 -18.38 -8.39
C ARG A 543 7.73 -17.28 -9.35
N HIS A 544 8.35 -17.65 -10.47
CA HIS A 544 8.87 -16.72 -11.48
C HIS A 544 7.93 -16.55 -12.69
N GLY A 545 6.66 -16.95 -12.57
CA GLY A 545 5.66 -16.88 -13.64
C GLY A 545 5.52 -15.50 -14.32
N ALA A 546 5.76 -14.42 -13.56
CA ALA A 546 5.74 -13.06 -14.09
C ALA A 546 6.72 -12.86 -15.26
N LYS A 547 7.85 -13.59 -15.32
CA LYS A 547 8.79 -13.52 -16.46
C LYS A 547 8.12 -13.89 -17.79
N GLU A 548 7.25 -14.89 -17.79
CA GLU A 548 6.49 -15.28 -18.99
C GLU A 548 5.49 -14.19 -19.41
N VAL A 549 4.83 -13.57 -18.42
CA VAL A 549 3.81 -12.53 -18.65
C VAL A 549 4.45 -11.22 -19.13
N LYS A 550 5.58 -10.82 -18.53
CA LYS A 550 6.34 -9.61 -18.89
C LYS A 550 6.91 -9.63 -20.32
N LEU A 551 7.12 -10.82 -20.90
CA LEU A 551 7.61 -11.02 -22.27
C LEU A 551 6.52 -10.99 -23.35
N HIS A 552 5.23 -10.91 -22.96
CA HIS A 552 4.13 -10.92 -23.93
C HIS A 552 4.07 -9.62 -24.75
N GLY A 553 3.77 -9.70 -26.06
CA GLY A 553 3.76 -8.57 -27.01
C GLY A 553 2.95 -7.35 -26.56
N PHE A 554 1.83 -7.59 -25.87
CA PHE A 554 1.03 -6.56 -25.17
C PHE A 554 1.84 -5.56 -24.31
N PHE A 555 2.97 -5.99 -23.74
CA PHE A 555 3.87 -5.18 -22.91
C PHE A 555 5.19 -4.79 -23.61
N GLN A 556 5.37 -5.06 -24.90
CA GLN A 556 6.63 -4.85 -25.62
C GLN A 556 7.13 -3.39 -25.59
N CYS A 557 6.24 -2.42 -25.45
CA CYS A 557 6.57 -1.00 -25.31
C CYS A 557 7.04 -0.57 -23.90
N LEU A 558 7.18 -1.49 -22.94
CA LEU A 558 7.46 -1.16 -21.54
C LEU A 558 8.89 -1.48 -21.10
N ASN A 559 9.56 -0.48 -20.52
CA ASN A 559 10.77 -0.72 -19.73
C ASN A 559 10.39 -1.08 -18.28
N TRP A 560 10.30 -2.38 -17.98
CA TRP A 560 9.91 -2.90 -16.66
C TRP A 560 10.68 -2.32 -15.47
N LYS A 561 12.00 -2.05 -15.59
CA LYS A 561 12.79 -1.40 -14.52
C LYS A 561 12.27 0.01 -14.19
N ARG A 562 11.77 0.76 -15.19
CA ARG A 562 11.14 2.07 -14.99
C ARG A 562 9.75 1.95 -14.36
N VAL A 563 8.99 0.91 -14.70
CA VAL A 563 7.72 0.59 -14.01
C VAL A 563 8.00 0.31 -12.54
N GLU A 564 8.93 -0.60 -12.24
CA GLU A 564 9.39 -0.97 -10.88
C GLU A 564 9.97 0.22 -10.10
N ALA A 565 10.63 1.17 -10.80
CA ALA A 565 11.08 2.43 -10.23
C ALA A 565 9.93 3.41 -9.91
N GLY A 566 8.74 3.26 -10.50
CA GLY A 566 7.66 4.24 -10.41
C GLY A 566 7.88 5.47 -11.30
N MET A 567 8.56 5.27 -12.44
CA MET A 567 8.97 6.32 -13.39
C MET A 567 8.27 6.21 -14.75
N TRP A 568 7.21 5.41 -14.83
CA TRP A 568 6.29 5.42 -15.96
C TRP A 568 5.08 6.27 -15.57
N GLU A 569 4.80 7.31 -16.35
CA GLU A 569 3.76 8.29 -16.02
C GLU A 569 2.35 7.66 -16.12
N PRO A 570 1.50 7.78 -15.09
CA PRO A 570 0.13 7.28 -15.15
C PRO A 570 -0.71 7.99 -16.23
N PRO A 571 -1.40 7.25 -17.12
CA PRO A 571 -2.26 7.83 -18.15
C PRO A 571 -3.54 8.47 -17.60
N PHE A 572 -3.80 8.31 -16.29
CA PHE A 572 -4.90 8.95 -15.59
C PHE A 572 -4.43 9.30 -14.16
N VAL A 573 -4.56 10.58 -13.80
CA VAL A 573 -4.31 11.09 -12.45
C VAL A 573 -5.67 11.48 -11.82
N PRO A 574 -6.04 10.96 -10.63
CA PRO A 574 -7.26 11.35 -9.94
C PRO A 574 -7.32 12.85 -9.62
N ASP A 575 -8.50 13.48 -9.73
CA ASP A 575 -8.69 14.87 -9.26
C ASP A 575 -8.64 14.87 -7.71
N PRO A 576 -7.69 15.59 -7.08
CA PRO A 576 -7.57 15.65 -5.61
C PRO A 576 -8.77 16.34 -4.91
N ARG A 577 -9.75 16.87 -5.66
CA ARG A 577 -11.02 17.40 -5.14
C ARG A 577 -12.17 16.39 -5.20
N ALA A 578 -12.05 15.34 -6.01
CA ALA A 578 -13.07 14.33 -6.19
C ALA A 578 -13.00 13.26 -5.09
N VAL A 579 -14.09 12.50 -4.93
CA VAL A 579 -14.16 11.35 -4.03
C VAL A 579 -14.55 10.13 -4.85
N TYR A 580 -13.55 9.29 -5.15
CA TYR A 580 -13.71 8.08 -5.96
C TYR A 580 -14.24 6.90 -5.12
N ALA A 581 -15.38 7.12 -4.47
CA ALA A 581 -16.03 6.13 -3.61
C ALA A 581 -17.55 6.35 -3.61
N LYS A 582 -18.30 5.40 -3.04
CA LYS A 582 -19.72 5.59 -2.75
C LYS A 582 -19.91 6.63 -1.65
N ASP A 583 -21.04 7.33 -1.68
CA ASP A 583 -21.43 8.25 -0.61
C ASP A 583 -21.50 7.54 0.74
N VAL A 584 -21.10 8.22 1.82
CA VAL A 584 -21.02 7.65 3.17
C VAL A 584 -22.37 7.10 3.65
N LEU A 585 -23.47 7.68 3.16
CA LEU A 585 -24.85 7.25 3.45
C LEU A 585 -25.21 5.91 2.78
N ASP A 586 -24.62 5.60 1.62
CA ASP A 586 -24.83 4.34 0.88
C ASP A 586 -23.98 3.19 1.43
N ILE A 587 -23.07 3.47 2.35
CA ILE A 587 -22.23 2.45 2.98
C ILE A 587 -23.05 1.74 4.08
N GLU A 588 -23.70 0.62 3.73
CA GLU A 588 -24.57 -0.20 4.61
C GLU A 588 -24.05 -0.36 6.04
N GLN A 589 -24.86 -0.01 7.06
CA GLN A 589 -24.45 -0.16 8.46
C GLN A 589 -24.46 -1.63 8.90
N PHE A 590 -23.41 -2.06 9.61
CA PHE A 590 -23.40 -3.39 10.20
C PHE A 590 -24.38 -3.50 11.36
N SER A 591 -25.08 -4.62 11.43
CA SER A 591 -25.81 -5.00 12.63
C SER A 591 -24.83 -5.26 13.80
N THR A 592 -25.21 -4.78 14.99
CA THR A 592 -24.42 -4.95 16.22
C THR A 592 -24.35 -6.43 16.62
N VAL A 593 -23.14 -6.95 16.89
CA VAL A 593 -22.98 -8.33 17.36
C VAL A 593 -23.40 -8.46 18.82
N LYS A 594 -24.57 -9.07 19.06
CA LYS A 594 -25.09 -9.45 20.38
C LYS A 594 -24.72 -10.90 20.73
N GLY A 595 -24.69 -11.22 22.02
CA GLY A 595 -24.48 -12.59 22.52
C GLY A 595 -23.04 -13.11 22.41
N VAL A 596 -22.05 -12.23 22.23
CA VAL A 596 -20.63 -12.61 22.16
C VAL A 596 -19.86 -11.84 23.23
N ASN A 597 -19.30 -12.60 24.16
CA ASN A 597 -18.40 -12.12 25.21
C ASN A 597 -16.96 -12.42 24.80
N LEU A 598 -16.06 -11.49 25.12
CA LEU A 598 -14.62 -11.70 25.03
C LEU A 598 -14.14 -12.28 26.36
N ASP A 599 -13.18 -13.20 26.31
CA ASP A 599 -12.62 -13.89 27.46
C ASP A 599 -11.08 -13.98 27.35
N ALA A 600 -10.42 -14.45 28.41
CA ALA A 600 -8.96 -14.46 28.52
C ALA A 600 -8.24 -15.30 27.44
N THR A 601 -8.95 -16.21 26.73
CA THR A 601 -8.33 -16.95 25.61
C THR A 601 -8.12 -16.04 24.40
N ASP A 602 -8.99 -15.04 24.20
CA ASP A 602 -8.88 -14.06 23.11
C ASP A 602 -7.66 -13.13 23.27
N ASP A 603 -7.25 -12.82 24.50
CA ASP A 603 -6.15 -11.89 24.80
C ASP A 603 -4.81 -12.40 24.26
N THR A 604 -4.61 -13.73 24.20
CA THR A 604 -3.42 -14.34 23.59
C THR A 604 -3.34 -14.09 22.08
N PHE A 605 -4.50 -14.00 21.41
CA PHE A 605 -4.61 -13.65 19.99
C PHE A 605 -4.42 -12.14 19.78
N TYR A 606 -5.01 -11.30 20.64
CA TYR A 606 -4.84 -9.84 20.57
C TYR A 606 -3.38 -9.40 20.79
N SER A 607 -2.68 -10.01 21.75
CA SER A 607 -1.26 -9.73 22.00
C SER A 607 -0.36 -10.09 20.80
N LYS A 608 -0.63 -11.21 20.11
CA LYS A 608 0.09 -11.60 18.88
C LYS A 608 -0.18 -10.66 17.69
N PHE A 609 -1.35 -10.02 17.66
CA PHE A 609 -1.69 -9.03 16.65
C PHE A 609 -1.04 -7.65 16.93
N ASN A 610 -0.99 -7.24 18.20
CA ASN A 610 -0.60 -5.90 18.63
C ASN A 610 0.94 -5.69 18.65
N THR A 611 1.57 -5.74 17.47
CA THR A 611 3.04 -5.58 17.33
C THR A 611 3.52 -4.13 17.14
N GLY A 612 2.64 -3.13 17.19
CA GLY A 612 3.03 -1.73 17.05
C GLY A 612 3.35 -1.33 15.60
N SER A 613 4.40 -0.54 15.40
CA SER A 613 4.84 -0.09 14.07
C SER A 613 5.58 -1.18 13.29
N VAL A 614 5.57 -1.05 11.96
CA VAL A 614 6.39 -1.86 11.04
C VAL A 614 7.56 -1.00 10.55
N SER A 615 8.77 -1.53 10.67
CA SER A 615 10.01 -0.74 10.62
C SER A 615 10.19 0.07 9.33
N ILE A 616 10.10 -0.58 8.16
CA ILE A 616 10.38 0.09 6.88
C ILE A 616 9.34 1.19 6.58
N PRO A 617 8.01 0.95 6.65
CA PRO A 617 7.04 2.01 6.42
C PRO A 617 7.05 3.13 7.46
N TRP A 618 7.42 2.83 8.72
CA TRP A 618 7.57 3.85 9.77
C TRP A 618 8.79 4.76 9.51
N GLN A 619 9.91 4.18 9.10
CA GLN A 619 11.12 4.94 8.76
C GLN A 619 10.89 5.82 7.51
N ASN A 620 10.24 5.26 6.47
CA ASN A 620 9.81 6.04 5.31
C ASN A 620 8.87 7.18 5.71
N GLU A 621 7.90 6.96 6.62
CA GLU A 621 7.08 8.03 7.18
C GLU A 621 7.90 9.15 7.85
N MET A 622 8.92 8.82 8.66
CA MET A 622 9.76 9.83 9.29
C MET A 622 10.53 10.65 8.25
N ILE A 623 11.00 10.02 7.16
CA ILE A 623 11.72 10.67 6.07
C ILE A 623 10.79 11.56 5.25
N GLU A 624 9.72 11.00 4.68
CA GLU A 624 8.74 11.70 3.82
C GLU A 624 8.09 12.91 4.51
N THR A 625 7.89 12.85 5.82
CA THR A 625 7.29 13.96 6.59
C THR A 625 8.32 14.97 7.09
N GLU A 626 9.58 14.88 6.65
CA GLU A 626 10.73 15.68 7.12
C GLU A 626 11.05 15.51 8.61
N CYS A 627 10.37 14.63 9.35
CA CYS A 627 10.62 14.42 10.78
C CYS A 627 12.02 13.88 11.05
N PHE A 628 12.57 13.05 10.15
CA PHE A 628 13.96 12.61 10.18
C PHE A 628 14.89 13.81 10.08
N LYS A 629 14.82 14.60 9.00
CA LYS A 629 15.66 15.78 8.76
C LYS A 629 15.55 16.84 9.86
N GLU A 630 14.35 17.08 10.36
CA GLU A 630 14.08 18.08 11.40
C GLU A 630 14.49 17.67 12.83
N LEU A 631 14.73 16.38 13.09
CA LEU A 631 15.15 15.85 14.40
C LEU A 631 16.59 15.33 14.39
N ASN A 632 17.07 14.77 13.27
CA ASN A 632 18.41 14.21 13.11
C ASN A 632 19.48 15.31 12.95
N VAL A 633 19.56 16.19 13.93
CA VAL A 633 20.57 17.25 14.01
C VAL A 633 21.82 16.74 14.73
N LEU A 634 22.96 17.29 14.34
CA LEU A 634 24.25 17.14 15.02
C LEU A 634 24.57 18.40 15.82
N GLY A 635 25.56 18.32 16.72
CA GLY A 635 26.17 19.47 17.35
C GLY A 635 27.09 20.25 16.38
N PRO A 636 27.64 21.40 16.83
CA PRO A 636 28.61 22.17 16.04
C PRO A 636 29.76 21.28 15.56
N ASN A 637 30.27 21.53 14.35
CA ASN A 637 31.39 20.78 13.75
C ASN A 637 31.12 19.25 13.62
N ASN A 638 29.89 18.85 13.33
CA ASN A 638 29.47 17.43 13.18
C ASN A 638 29.84 16.57 14.40
N THR A 639 29.57 17.10 15.60
CA THR A 639 29.75 16.43 16.89
C THR A 639 28.45 15.78 17.39
N PRO A 640 28.51 14.79 18.30
CA PRO A 640 27.30 14.25 18.95
C PRO A 640 26.55 15.30 19.77
N THR A 641 25.22 15.23 19.78
CA THR A 641 24.36 16.06 20.64
C THR A 641 24.29 15.52 22.07
N PRO A 642 23.86 16.31 23.08
CA PRO A 642 23.82 15.88 24.48
C PRO A 642 23.03 14.59 24.77
N ASP A 643 22.04 14.25 23.95
CA ASP A 643 21.29 12.99 24.04
C ASP A 643 22.09 11.74 23.62
N LEU A 644 23.19 11.92 22.88
CA LEU A 644 24.14 10.90 22.44
C LEU A 644 25.37 10.75 23.34
N LEU A 645 25.56 11.65 24.31
CA LEU A 645 26.75 11.69 25.18
C LEU A 645 26.48 10.98 26.51
N VAL A 646 27.05 9.78 26.68
CA VAL A 646 26.82 8.89 27.82
C VAL A 646 27.04 9.57 29.18
N ASN A 647 28.15 10.29 29.32
CA ASN A 647 28.59 10.92 30.57
C ASN A 647 28.22 12.41 30.64
N HIS A 648 27.21 12.86 29.88
CA HIS A 648 26.85 14.28 29.84
C HIS A 648 26.09 14.69 31.10
N THR A 649 26.83 15.11 32.12
CA THR A 649 26.31 15.92 33.23
C THR A 649 25.61 17.14 32.61
N PRO A 650 24.27 17.28 32.69
CA PRO A 650 23.61 18.45 32.14
C PRO A 650 24.18 19.68 32.85
N PRO A 651 24.54 20.76 32.11
CA PRO A 651 25.08 21.95 32.72
C PRO A 651 24.11 22.41 33.81
N ASN A 652 24.67 22.57 35.01
CA ASN A 652 23.91 22.92 36.19
C ASN A 652 23.26 24.28 35.91
N ASN A 653 21.96 24.28 35.60
CA ASN A 653 21.20 25.50 35.30
C ASN A 653 20.89 26.26 36.60
N GLU A 654 21.91 26.45 37.43
CA GLU A 654 22.02 27.55 38.41
C GLU A 654 22.46 28.82 37.70
N ASP A 655 21.71 29.16 36.66
CA ASP A 655 21.65 30.50 36.12
C ASP A 655 21.03 31.36 37.24
N ARG A 656 21.89 32.00 38.05
CA ARG A 656 21.54 32.80 39.25
C ARG A 656 20.85 34.12 38.87
N GLY A 657 19.76 34.03 38.10
CA GLY A 657 18.83 35.13 37.87
C GLY A 657 18.11 35.49 39.17
N CYS A 658 17.98 36.79 39.46
CA CYS A 658 17.50 37.36 40.74
C CYS A 658 16.01 37.13 41.08
N PHE A 659 15.38 36.04 40.65
CA PHE A 659 13.95 35.76 40.88
C PHE A 659 13.74 34.39 41.57
N PRO A 660 13.33 34.35 42.85
CA PRO A 660 13.26 33.11 43.64
C PRO A 660 12.11 32.15 43.28
N PHE A 661 11.33 32.43 42.23
CA PHE A 661 10.14 31.65 41.83
C PHE A 661 10.27 30.98 40.45
N ARG A 662 11.40 30.32 40.14
CA ARG A 662 11.46 29.34 39.04
C ARG A 662 10.92 27.98 39.52
N ARG A 663 9.73 27.56 39.05
CA ARG A 663 9.30 26.15 39.13
C ARG A 663 10.38 25.27 38.47
N LYS A 664 11.04 24.40 39.24
CA LYS A 664 12.03 23.43 38.72
C LYS A 664 11.44 22.69 37.51
N ARG A 665 12.01 22.89 36.32
CA ARG A 665 11.61 22.16 35.10
C ARG A 665 11.95 20.68 35.30
N LYS A 666 10.94 19.87 35.65
CA LYS A 666 11.11 18.42 35.84
C LYS A 666 11.62 17.78 34.55
N GLN A 667 12.89 17.35 34.54
CA GLN A 667 13.55 16.69 33.42
C GLN A 667 12.72 15.48 32.95
N SER A 668 12.51 15.40 31.64
CA SER A 668 11.74 14.34 30.96
C SER A 668 12.31 12.98 31.31
N ALA A 669 11.47 11.97 31.57
CA ALA A 669 11.96 10.62 31.87
C ALA A 669 12.81 10.03 30.73
N ARG A 670 12.54 10.43 29.48
CA ARG A 670 13.33 10.06 28.30
C ARG A 670 14.74 10.66 28.29
N THR A 671 14.92 11.85 28.83
CA THR A 671 16.20 12.58 28.81
C THR A 671 16.97 12.40 30.12
N ARG A 672 16.76 11.29 30.82
CA ARG A 672 17.50 10.91 32.02
C ARG A 672 18.44 9.77 31.67
N GLU A 673 19.64 9.82 32.22
CA GLU A 673 20.54 8.68 32.23
C GLU A 673 19.94 7.52 33.04
N VAL A 674 20.41 6.31 32.73
CA VAL A 674 20.03 5.04 33.35
C VAL A 674 21.31 4.22 33.46
N PRO A 675 21.58 3.53 34.58
CA PRO A 675 22.80 2.75 34.75
C PRO A 675 23.05 1.77 33.61
N LEU A 676 24.29 1.75 33.13
CA LEU A 676 24.77 0.82 32.10
C LEU A 676 25.57 -0.32 32.74
N SER A 677 25.56 -1.49 32.10
CA SER A 677 26.47 -2.58 32.43
C SER A 677 27.91 -2.25 32.01
N GLU A 678 28.89 -2.79 32.74
CA GLU A 678 30.32 -2.49 32.56
C GLU A 678 30.83 -2.75 31.14
N CYS A 679 30.30 -3.78 30.45
CA CYS A 679 30.64 -4.09 29.06
C CYS A 679 30.38 -2.92 28.10
N TYR A 680 29.26 -2.20 28.24
CA TYR A 680 28.97 -1.04 27.40
C TYR A 680 29.81 0.17 27.82
N LEU A 681 30.09 0.36 29.12
CA LEU A 681 30.96 1.46 29.57
C LEU A 681 32.38 1.34 28.97
N GLN A 682 32.87 0.12 28.77
CA GLN A 682 34.12 -0.14 28.07
C GLN A 682 34.05 0.14 26.56
N GLU A 683 33.00 -0.30 25.85
CA GLU A 683 32.81 0.04 24.43
C GLU A 683 32.73 1.57 24.20
N LEU A 684 31.99 2.28 25.07
CA LEU A 684 31.70 3.70 24.94
C LEU A 684 32.92 4.60 25.18
N SER A 685 33.85 4.17 26.03
CA SER A 685 35.09 4.91 26.27
C SER A 685 35.99 4.89 25.03
N GLN A 686 36.02 3.77 24.29
CA GLN A 686 36.77 3.60 23.04
C GLN A 686 36.15 4.39 21.87
N THR A 687 34.82 4.51 21.81
CA THR A 687 34.12 5.32 20.79
C THR A 687 34.37 6.81 21.01
N GLN A 688 34.21 7.29 22.24
CA GLN A 688 34.39 8.72 22.55
C GLN A 688 35.84 9.18 22.39
N SER A 689 36.84 8.33 22.68
CA SER A 689 38.26 8.67 22.50
C SER A 689 38.72 8.67 21.03
N SER A 690 37.99 8.00 20.12
CA SER A 690 38.37 7.91 18.70
C SER A 690 37.64 8.91 17.78
N GLU A 691 36.54 9.53 18.23
CA GLU A 691 35.77 10.52 17.45
C GLU A 691 35.97 11.99 17.90
N MET A 692 36.69 12.23 19.00
CA MET A 692 37.13 13.58 19.41
C MET A 692 38.33 14.02 18.55
N PRO A 693 38.36 15.26 18.02
CA PRO A 693 39.58 15.78 17.39
C PRO A 693 40.70 15.86 18.44
N ALA A 694 41.92 15.51 18.05
CA ALA A 694 43.10 15.83 18.84
C ALA A 694 43.17 17.35 19.04
N SER A 695 43.26 17.78 20.29
CA SER A 695 43.22 19.17 20.74
C SER A 695 44.49 19.94 20.37
#